data_AF-U4UBS0-F1
#
_entry.id   AF-U4UBS0-F1
#
_cell.length_a   1.000
_cell.length_b   1.000
_cell.length_c   1.000
_cell.angle_alpha   90.00
_cell.angle_beta   90.00
_cell.angle_gamma   90.00
#
_symmetry.space_group_name_H-M   'P 1'
#
loop_
_entity.id
_entity.type
_entity.pdbx_description
1 polymer ?
#
loop_
_entity_poly.entity_id
_entity_poly.type
_entity_poly.pdbx_seq_one_letter_code
_entity_poly.pdbx_strand_id
1 'polypeptide(L)'
;MDWGTQGKNRSVPSQLMNEIRKPFMKVICPTANTIPVTINGGLRMPSWFDLKAFDESGPEDEEGIKVAAKEVQSLITKEINAGIPADRIVIGGFSQGGALAIYSALTFPQRLAGVVGLSCWLPLRKSFPAAKKCPDDLAIIQCHGDFDPLISHKFGQMTASILKTMVKNHEFKSYKKLMHTWSEEEIEDVRVLGFINVVLLGLAFMLVFTAFQTWGNIQNTIINSIKKDVPDFANAEAYYSLAIIYTFLAIFNWAAPSIISVIGSKFSMLAGGITYLIFIISFALPNVWLLYLVSAIIGIGAALIWTGQGNYLALNSTDTTISRNSGVFWAMLQMSMFCGNTFVYFVFRGKDNIDRGTRQLVIWTLSAIALAGLVVMVFFPKPPPKAPAPEKGRSDTTDSEIQTPAGPVEALKGAVRLFFTKNMMLLCITFLYTGLELGFWSGVYGSCLSFTESLPNRKELVGLSGIFIGLGEVLGGAAFGILGTKTNKWGRDPIVIAGFLMHLVSFCVIFLNLPNSSPFEDTSDSAFITSNAVLALMCSFLLGFGDACYNTQIYSVLGGVYADNSASAFAIFKFTQSVAAAISFVYASNLGLYGQIAILVVFSILGTTAFVWVEWRERRQARASDTPSVSSVE
;
A
#
# COMPACT_ATOMS: atom_id res chain seq x y z
N MET A 1 7.92 21.96 -22.36
CA MET A 1 9.00 22.74 -23.02
C MET A 1 10.33 22.15 -22.59
N ASP A 2 11.45 22.56 -23.18
CA ASP A 2 12.78 21.99 -22.91
C ASP A 2 13.00 21.73 -21.40
N TRP A 3 13.31 20.46 -21.05
CA TRP A 3 13.44 19.96 -19.67
C TRP A 3 14.92 19.87 -19.22
N GLY A 4 15.80 20.62 -19.89
CA GLY A 4 17.21 20.73 -19.54
C GLY A 4 18.09 19.66 -20.21
N THR A 5 19.12 20.11 -20.91
CA THR A 5 20.29 19.28 -21.22
C THR A 5 21.55 20.07 -20.89
N GLN A 6 22.35 19.56 -19.96
CA GLN A 6 23.79 19.81 -19.98
C GLN A 6 24.46 18.45 -20.26
N GLY A 7 25.07 18.32 -21.45
CA GLY A 7 25.79 17.12 -21.87
C GLY A 7 25.15 16.36 -23.02
N LYS A 8 25.98 15.61 -23.77
CA LYS A 8 25.77 15.03 -25.11
C LYS A 8 24.57 14.08 -25.33
N ASN A 9 23.62 13.92 -24.40
CA ASN A 9 22.46 13.04 -24.56
C ASN A 9 21.16 13.83 -24.75
N ARG A 10 20.75 14.00 -26.01
CA ARG A 10 19.46 14.59 -26.44
C ARG A 10 18.21 13.71 -26.12
N SER A 11 18.37 12.63 -25.35
CA SER A 11 17.33 11.62 -25.09
C SER A 11 16.55 11.79 -23.77
N VAL A 12 16.95 12.72 -22.90
CA VAL A 12 16.47 12.78 -21.51
C VAL A 12 15.07 13.41 -21.35
N PRO A 13 14.71 14.53 -22.02
CA PRO A 13 13.37 15.12 -21.90
C PRO A 13 12.26 14.20 -22.43
N SER A 14 12.53 13.45 -23.50
CA SER A 14 11.60 12.48 -24.08
C SER A 14 11.44 11.23 -23.21
N GLN A 15 12.48 10.79 -22.50
CA GLN A 15 12.40 9.71 -21.50
C GLN A 15 11.53 10.12 -20.31
N LEU A 16 11.81 11.24 -19.66
CA LEU A 16 11.01 11.74 -18.52
C LEU A 16 9.54 11.95 -18.91
N MET A 17 9.30 12.56 -20.07
CA MET A 17 7.94 12.77 -20.54
C MET A 17 7.25 11.47 -20.97
N ASN A 18 7.99 10.45 -21.46
CA ASN A 18 7.43 9.12 -21.69
C ASN A 18 7.05 8.41 -20.38
N GLU A 19 7.77 8.64 -19.29
CA GLU A 19 7.39 8.11 -17.97
C GLU A 19 6.12 8.77 -17.41
N ILE A 20 5.92 10.07 -17.68
CA ILE A 20 4.76 10.83 -17.21
C ILE A 20 3.55 10.68 -18.16
N ARG A 21 3.80 10.35 -19.44
CA ARG A 21 2.77 10.25 -20.50
C ARG A 21 1.79 9.11 -20.26
N LYS A 22 0.50 9.46 -20.09
CA LYS A 22 -0.61 8.49 -20.09
C LYS A 22 -1.10 8.20 -21.52
N PRO A 23 -1.74 7.05 -21.80
CA PRO A 23 -2.25 6.72 -23.13
C PRO A 23 -3.25 7.73 -23.70
N PHE A 24 -4.04 8.37 -22.83
CA PHE A 24 -5.00 9.40 -23.19
C PHE A 24 -4.41 10.82 -23.21
N MET A 25 -3.11 10.96 -22.93
CA MET A 25 -2.43 12.25 -22.85
C MET A 25 -1.59 12.46 -24.12
N LYS A 26 -1.90 13.53 -24.84
CA LYS A 26 -1.04 14.05 -25.90
C LYS A 26 0.07 14.87 -25.25
N VAL A 27 1.32 14.56 -25.60
CA VAL A 27 2.49 15.27 -25.10
C VAL A 27 3.16 15.97 -26.27
N ILE A 28 3.42 17.27 -26.12
CA ILE A 28 4.12 18.09 -27.10
C ILE A 28 5.36 18.65 -26.41
N CYS A 29 6.54 18.29 -26.94
CA CYS A 29 7.83 18.80 -26.48
C CYS A 29 8.40 19.70 -27.59
N PRO A 30 8.03 21.00 -27.62
CA PRO A 30 8.57 21.90 -28.62
C PRO A 30 10.03 22.22 -28.30
N THR A 31 10.85 22.33 -29.34
CA THR A 31 12.28 22.65 -29.24
C THR A 31 12.50 24.12 -29.57
N ALA A 32 13.34 24.79 -28.80
CA ALA A 32 13.67 26.18 -29.05
C ALA A 32 14.50 26.38 -30.33
N ASN A 33 14.42 27.57 -30.93
CA ASN A 33 15.23 27.93 -32.09
C ASN A 33 16.70 28.17 -31.70
N THR A 34 17.61 27.98 -32.66
CA THR A 34 19.04 28.26 -32.47
C THR A 34 19.33 29.74 -32.63
N ILE A 35 19.51 30.44 -31.50
CA ILE A 35 19.78 31.88 -31.42
C ILE A 35 21.13 32.15 -30.71
N PRO A 36 21.79 33.29 -30.94
CA PRO A 36 22.93 33.70 -30.13
C PRO A 36 22.51 33.98 -28.69
N VAL A 37 23.32 33.56 -27.71
CA VAL A 37 23.05 33.75 -26.28
C VAL A 37 24.13 34.64 -25.65
N THR A 38 23.73 35.82 -25.17
CA THR A 38 24.59 36.89 -24.66
C THR A 38 25.44 36.44 -23.47
N ILE A 39 24.86 35.78 -22.48
CA ILE A 39 25.59 35.30 -21.30
C ILE A 39 26.66 34.25 -21.62
N ASN A 40 26.51 33.57 -22.77
CA ASN A 40 27.46 32.60 -23.29
C ASN A 40 28.39 33.20 -24.35
N GLY A 41 28.64 34.51 -24.31
CA GLY A 41 29.55 35.19 -25.23
C GLY A 41 29.06 35.21 -26.69
N GLY A 42 27.75 35.14 -26.92
CA GLY A 42 27.15 35.13 -28.25
C GLY A 42 27.14 33.76 -28.94
N LEU A 43 27.52 32.68 -28.24
CA LEU A 43 27.44 31.32 -28.78
C LEU A 43 25.99 30.99 -29.21
N ARG A 44 25.85 30.40 -30.40
CA ARG A 44 24.54 29.99 -30.93
C ARG A 44 24.14 28.64 -30.39
N MET A 45 23.00 28.57 -29.74
CA MET A 45 22.43 27.35 -29.17
C MET A 45 20.91 27.41 -29.12
N PRO A 46 20.22 26.27 -28.98
CA PRO A 46 18.78 26.26 -28.74
C PRO A 46 18.45 27.09 -27.49
N SER A 47 17.69 28.16 -27.66
CA SER A 47 17.25 29.03 -26.56
C SER A 47 15.94 29.71 -26.95
N TRP A 48 15.00 29.79 -26.02
CA TRP A 48 13.68 30.37 -26.27
C TRP A 48 13.77 31.89 -26.49
N PHE A 49 14.68 32.55 -25.78
CA PHE A 49 14.97 33.98 -25.88
C PHE A 49 16.42 34.23 -25.44
N ASP A 50 16.96 35.42 -25.69
CA ASP A 50 18.35 35.72 -25.33
C ASP A 50 18.52 35.83 -23.79
N LEU A 51 19.38 34.98 -23.23
CA LEU A 51 19.76 35.05 -21.81
C LEU A 51 20.91 36.03 -21.65
N LYS A 52 20.64 37.16 -21.01
CA LYS A 52 21.63 38.22 -20.75
C LYS A 52 22.22 38.16 -19.34
N ALA A 53 21.48 37.62 -18.38
CA ALA A 53 21.85 37.54 -16.97
C ALA A 53 21.11 36.37 -16.29
N PHE A 54 21.69 35.83 -15.20
CA PHE A 54 21.03 34.86 -14.32
C PHE A 54 20.51 35.48 -13.01
N ASP A 55 20.81 36.76 -12.76
CA ASP A 55 20.42 37.46 -11.54
C ASP A 55 19.14 38.28 -11.69
N GLU A 56 18.49 38.58 -10.56
CA GLU A 56 17.24 39.34 -10.53
C GLU A 56 17.37 40.76 -11.13
N SER A 57 18.54 41.39 -11.09
CA SER A 57 18.73 42.78 -11.50
C SER A 57 19.16 42.95 -12.96
N GLY A 58 19.57 41.87 -13.61
CA GLY A 58 20.09 41.88 -14.96
C GLY A 58 19.05 42.24 -16.03
N PRO A 59 19.52 42.69 -17.22
CA PRO A 59 18.64 43.02 -18.33
C PRO A 59 17.93 41.78 -18.88
N GLU A 60 16.67 41.93 -19.31
CA GLU A 60 15.89 40.84 -19.91
C GLU A 60 15.76 41.04 -21.44
N ASP A 61 15.49 39.96 -22.19
CA ASP A 61 15.13 40.02 -23.61
C ASP A 61 13.61 40.10 -23.77
N GLU A 62 13.05 41.28 -23.50
CA GLU A 62 11.60 41.48 -23.48
C GLU A 62 10.92 41.09 -24.79
N GLU A 63 11.50 41.48 -25.93
CA GLU A 63 10.98 41.13 -27.24
C GLU A 63 11.05 39.62 -27.50
N GLY A 64 12.20 38.98 -27.22
CA GLY A 64 12.33 37.53 -27.38
C GLY A 64 11.39 36.73 -26.48
N ILE A 65 11.23 37.13 -25.22
CA ILE A 65 10.29 36.50 -24.27
C ILE A 65 8.86 36.59 -24.80
N LYS A 66 8.44 37.77 -25.28
CA LYS A 66 7.10 37.97 -25.86
C LYS A 66 6.88 37.14 -27.13
N VAL A 67 7.89 37.02 -27.99
CA VAL A 67 7.83 36.19 -29.21
C VAL A 67 7.71 34.71 -28.85
N ALA A 68 8.57 34.20 -27.97
CA ALA A 68 8.52 32.81 -27.50
C ALA A 68 7.19 32.49 -26.80
N ALA A 69 6.66 33.43 -26.02
CA ALA A 69 5.40 33.23 -25.32
C ALA A 69 4.23 33.11 -26.30
N LYS A 70 4.22 33.90 -27.38
CA LYS A 70 3.24 33.79 -28.47
C LYS A 70 3.35 32.46 -29.20
N GLU A 71 4.55 31.92 -29.38
CA GLU A 71 4.75 30.61 -29.99
C GLU A 71 4.11 29.48 -29.14
N VAL A 72 4.36 29.48 -27.83
CA VAL A 72 3.72 28.54 -26.89
C VAL A 72 2.20 28.71 -26.88
N GLN A 73 1.70 29.95 -26.83
CA GLN A 73 0.27 30.23 -26.87
C GLN A 73 -0.37 29.77 -28.17
N SER A 74 0.33 29.88 -29.30
CA SER A 74 -0.13 29.34 -30.59
C SER A 74 -0.27 27.82 -30.54
N LEU A 75 0.65 27.10 -29.89
CA LEU A 75 0.53 25.65 -29.67
C LEU A 75 -0.70 25.32 -28.82
N ILE A 76 -0.94 26.05 -27.73
CA ILE A 76 -2.13 25.88 -26.89
C ILE A 76 -3.41 26.09 -27.71
N THR A 77 -3.48 27.19 -28.48
CA THR A 77 -4.63 27.47 -29.35
C THR A 77 -4.86 26.40 -30.41
N LYS A 78 -3.79 25.83 -30.99
CA LYS A 78 -3.91 24.71 -31.94
C LYS A 78 -4.55 23.48 -31.29
N GLU A 79 -4.18 23.14 -30.06
CA GLU A 79 -4.76 22.00 -29.34
C GLU A 79 -6.21 22.25 -28.91
N ILE A 80 -6.54 23.49 -28.54
CA ILE A 80 -7.93 23.91 -28.29
C ILE A 80 -8.78 23.74 -29.56
N ASN A 81 -8.28 24.22 -30.69
CA ASN A 81 -8.96 24.08 -31.98
C ASN A 81 -9.06 22.62 -32.44
N ALA A 82 -8.16 21.75 -31.99
CA ALA A 82 -8.21 20.30 -32.22
C ALA A 82 -9.20 19.57 -31.29
N GLY A 83 -9.91 20.28 -30.42
CA GLY A 83 -10.97 19.74 -29.55
C GLY A 83 -10.53 19.39 -28.14
N ILE A 84 -9.33 19.79 -27.70
CA ILE A 84 -8.88 19.63 -26.30
C ILE A 84 -9.26 20.88 -25.51
N PRO A 85 -10.20 20.81 -24.54
CA PRO A 85 -10.55 21.96 -23.71
C PRO A 85 -9.33 22.56 -22.99
N ALA A 86 -9.27 23.89 -22.87
CA ALA A 86 -8.15 24.60 -22.24
C ALA A 86 -7.89 24.13 -20.79
N ASP A 87 -8.95 23.82 -20.05
CA ASP A 87 -8.91 23.31 -18.68
C ASP A 87 -8.43 21.85 -18.56
N ARG A 88 -8.06 21.23 -19.69
CA ARG A 88 -7.35 19.94 -19.77
C ARG A 88 -5.91 20.05 -20.26
N ILE A 89 -5.43 21.26 -20.50
CA ILE A 89 -4.05 21.52 -20.97
C ILE A 89 -3.19 21.95 -19.78
N VAL A 90 -2.10 21.22 -19.56
CA VAL A 90 -1.02 21.58 -18.62
C VAL A 90 0.19 22.01 -19.43
N ILE A 91 0.84 23.09 -19.03
CA ILE A 91 2.14 23.50 -19.60
C ILE A 91 3.22 23.53 -18.53
N GLY A 92 4.45 23.22 -18.91
CA GLY A 92 5.56 23.26 -17.96
C GLY A 92 6.92 23.08 -18.61
N GLY A 93 7.96 23.29 -17.80
CA GLY A 93 9.33 23.12 -18.23
C GLY A 93 10.34 23.39 -17.12
N PHE A 94 11.61 23.26 -17.48
CA PHE A 94 12.77 23.45 -16.61
C PHE A 94 13.52 24.73 -16.98
N SER A 95 14.05 25.45 -16.00
CA SER A 95 14.86 26.67 -16.22
C SER A 95 14.14 27.67 -17.12
N GLN A 96 14.74 28.07 -18.25
CA GLN A 96 14.12 28.96 -19.23
C GLN A 96 12.76 28.45 -19.74
N GLY A 97 12.59 27.13 -19.91
CA GLY A 97 11.32 26.52 -20.31
C GLY A 97 10.24 26.63 -19.24
N GLY A 98 10.62 26.57 -17.96
CA GLY A 98 9.71 26.80 -16.83
C GLY A 98 9.30 28.27 -16.72
N ALA A 99 10.27 29.17 -16.92
CA ALA A 99 10.04 30.62 -16.94
C ALA A 99 9.05 31.01 -18.04
N LEU A 100 9.25 30.45 -19.23
CA LEU A 100 8.37 30.65 -20.37
C LEU A 100 6.97 30.07 -20.11
N ALA A 101 6.85 28.88 -19.52
CA ALA A 101 5.56 28.28 -19.18
C ALA A 101 4.74 29.16 -18.23
N ILE A 102 5.37 29.70 -17.17
CA ILE A 102 4.69 30.60 -16.23
C ILE A 102 4.21 31.86 -16.96
N TYR A 103 5.09 32.54 -17.70
CA TYR A 103 4.72 33.78 -18.40
C TYR A 103 3.65 33.57 -19.47
N SER A 104 3.77 32.51 -20.27
CA SER A 104 2.79 32.13 -21.29
C SER A 104 1.42 31.88 -20.69
N ALA A 105 1.33 31.16 -19.56
CA ALA A 105 0.06 30.90 -18.89
C ALA A 105 -0.55 32.19 -18.32
N LEU A 106 0.23 33.00 -17.60
CA LEU A 106 -0.27 34.24 -16.98
C LEU A 106 -0.81 35.24 -18.02
N THR A 107 -0.22 35.27 -19.21
CA THR A 107 -0.61 36.18 -20.30
C THR A 107 -1.59 35.55 -21.29
N PHE A 108 -2.08 34.33 -21.04
CA PHE A 108 -3.10 33.66 -21.85
C PHE A 108 -4.50 33.84 -21.22
N PRO A 109 -5.53 34.23 -21.99
CA PRO A 109 -6.83 34.63 -21.43
C PRO A 109 -7.71 33.47 -20.94
N GLN A 110 -7.50 32.23 -21.42
CA GLN A 110 -8.32 31.08 -21.01
C GLN A 110 -7.69 30.33 -19.83
N ARG A 111 -8.52 29.70 -19.00
CA ARG A 111 -8.07 28.88 -17.87
C ARG A 111 -7.41 27.60 -18.35
N LEU A 112 -6.12 27.43 -18.06
CA LEU A 112 -5.41 26.17 -18.23
C LEU A 112 -5.61 25.25 -17.02
N ALA A 113 -5.39 23.94 -17.20
CA ALA A 113 -5.47 22.96 -16.12
C ALA A 113 -4.42 23.21 -15.04
N GLY A 114 -3.23 23.66 -15.44
CA GLY A 114 -2.17 24.05 -14.51
C GLY A 114 -0.83 24.34 -15.18
N VAL A 115 0.12 24.79 -14.38
CA VAL A 115 1.49 25.12 -14.79
C VAL A 115 2.49 24.41 -13.88
N VAL A 116 3.56 23.86 -14.47
CA VAL A 116 4.70 23.28 -13.75
C VAL A 116 5.96 24.07 -14.09
N GLY A 117 6.59 24.70 -13.09
CA GLY A 117 7.86 25.41 -13.26
C GLY A 117 8.95 24.81 -12.39
N LEU A 118 9.99 24.23 -13.00
CA LEU A 118 11.14 23.68 -12.28
C LEU A 118 12.37 24.58 -12.42
N SER A 119 13.07 24.87 -11.32
CA SER A 119 14.33 25.63 -11.28
C SER A 119 14.29 26.90 -12.15
N CYS A 120 13.22 27.69 -12.02
CA CYS A 120 12.89 28.78 -12.95
C CYS A 120 12.51 30.08 -12.23
N TRP A 121 12.24 31.13 -13.01
CA TRP A 121 11.85 32.46 -12.54
C TRP A 121 10.64 33.00 -13.33
N LEU A 122 9.97 34.05 -12.81
CA LEU A 122 8.99 34.82 -13.57
C LEU A 122 9.71 35.90 -14.41
N PRO A 123 9.76 35.78 -15.74
CA PRO A 123 10.35 36.80 -16.59
C PRO A 123 9.44 38.03 -16.70
N LEU A 124 10.03 39.19 -16.97
CA LEU A 124 9.32 40.48 -17.11
C LEU A 124 8.43 40.80 -15.91
N ARG A 125 8.81 40.34 -14.71
CA ARG A 125 8.03 40.45 -13.47
C ARG A 125 7.53 41.86 -13.14
N LYS A 126 8.26 42.90 -13.57
CA LYS A 126 7.88 44.32 -13.41
C LYS A 126 6.63 44.72 -14.19
N SER A 127 6.26 43.96 -15.22
CA SER A 127 5.03 44.16 -16.00
C SER A 127 3.78 43.60 -15.32
N PHE A 128 3.95 42.80 -14.26
CA PHE A 128 2.85 42.21 -13.50
C PHE A 128 2.48 43.08 -12.30
N PRO A 129 1.18 43.16 -11.93
CA PRO A 129 0.08 42.34 -12.45
C PRO A 129 -0.56 42.85 -13.76
N ALA A 130 -0.17 44.01 -14.28
CA ALA A 130 -0.82 44.64 -15.44
C ALA A 130 -0.84 43.78 -16.71
N ALA A 131 0.19 42.95 -16.92
CA ALA A 131 0.28 42.04 -18.07
C ALA A 131 -0.57 40.76 -17.91
N LYS A 132 -1.10 40.45 -16.72
CA LYS A 132 -1.88 39.23 -16.47
C LYS A 132 -3.20 39.27 -17.23
N LYS A 133 -3.49 38.16 -17.91
CA LYS A 133 -4.76 37.92 -18.62
C LYS A 133 -5.49 36.67 -18.14
N CYS A 134 -4.80 35.74 -17.48
CA CYS A 134 -5.41 34.49 -17.04
C CYS A 134 -6.39 34.68 -15.86
N PRO A 135 -7.32 33.75 -15.66
CA PRO A 135 -8.13 33.67 -14.44
C PRO A 135 -7.30 33.47 -13.17
N ASP A 136 -7.83 33.88 -12.02
CA ASP A 136 -7.15 33.81 -10.72
C ASP A 136 -7.05 32.38 -10.17
N ASP A 137 -7.86 31.44 -10.66
CA ASP A 137 -7.90 30.05 -10.19
C ASP A 137 -6.92 29.11 -10.91
N LEU A 138 -6.04 29.66 -11.76
CA LEU A 138 -4.95 28.92 -12.38
C LEU A 138 -4.06 28.26 -11.32
N ALA A 139 -3.87 26.94 -11.44
CA ALA A 139 -2.99 26.18 -10.58
C ALA A 139 -1.53 26.26 -11.06
N ILE A 140 -0.59 26.58 -10.18
CA ILE A 140 0.84 26.64 -10.48
C ILE A 140 1.61 25.91 -9.39
N ILE A 141 2.36 24.87 -9.76
CA ILE A 141 3.39 24.28 -8.91
C ILE A 141 4.75 24.77 -9.38
N GLN A 142 5.51 25.33 -8.44
CA GLN A 142 6.85 25.82 -8.65
C GLN A 142 7.82 25.05 -7.74
N CYS A 143 8.84 24.46 -8.33
CA CYS A 143 9.81 23.63 -7.64
C CYS A 143 11.22 24.19 -7.81
N HIS A 144 12.03 24.20 -6.75
CA HIS A 144 13.36 24.80 -6.79
C HIS A 144 14.35 24.14 -5.84
N GLY A 145 15.59 23.96 -6.27
CA GLY A 145 16.68 23.51 -5.41
C GLY A 145 17.26 24.61 -4.53
N ASP A 146 17.58 24.32 -3.27
CA ASP A 146 18.20 25.31 -2.36
C ASP A 146 19.68 25.60 -2.68
N PHE A 147 20.32 24.79 -3.52
CA PHE A 147 21.71 24.92 -3.98
C PHE A 147 21.83 25.13 -5.49
N ASP A 148 20.79 25.63 -6.14
CA ASP A 148 20.86 26.01 -7.56
C ASP A 148 21.87 27.18 -7.77
N PRO A 149 23.02 26.92 -8.45
CA PRO A 149 24.04 27.94 -8.65
C PRO A 149 23.76 28.85 -9.84
N LEU A 150 22.78 28.51 -10.69
CA LEU A 150 22.41 29.29 -11.88
C LEU A 150 21.23 30.20 -11.58
N ILE A 151 20.09 29.64 -11.18
CA ILE A 151 18.92 30.42 -10.76
C ILE A 151 18.84 30.34 -9.25
N SER A 152 19.33 31.37 -8.56
CA SER A 152 19.38 31.34 -7.10
C SER A 152 18.03 31.02 -6.47
N HIS A 153 18.04 30.26 -5.37
CA HIS A 153 16.82 29.92 -4.61
C HIS A 153 16.01 31.17 -4.23
N LYS A 154 16.71 32.27 -3.91
CA LYS A 154 16.12 33.59 -3.63
C LYS A 154 15.30 34.12 -4.81
N PHE A 155 15.76 33.93 -6.04
CA PHE A 155 15.01 34.34 -7.24
C PHE A 155 13.76 33.48 -7.43
N GLY A 156 13.85 32.18 -7.14
CA GLY A 156 12.70 31.28 -7.05
C GLY A 156 11.67 31.75 -6.01
N GLN A 157 12.12 32.12 -4.81
CA GLN A 157 11.27 32.66 -3.74
C GLN A 157 10.63 34.01 -4.08
N MET A 158 11.36 34.88 -4.77
CA MET A 158 10.81 36.15 -5.27
C MET A 158 9.69 35.89 -6.28
N THR A 159 9.92 34.97 -7.22
CA THR A 159 8.90 34.52 -8.18
C THR A 159 7.67 34.00 -7.46
N ALA A 160 7.85 33.11 -6.48
CA ALA A 160 6.76 32.57 -5.66
C ALA A 160 5.95 33.67 -4.95
N SER A 161 6.63 34.68 -4.41
CA SER A 161 5.99 35.80 -3.70
C SER A 161 5.09 36.62 -4.64
N ILE A 162 5.54 36.85 -5.88
CA ILE A 162 4.76 37.58 -6.89
C ILE A 162 3.59 36.73 -7.41
N LEU A 163 3.79 35.43 -7.61
CA LEU A 163 2.74 34.53 -8.08
C LEU A 163 1.59 34.41 -7.06
N LYS A 164 1.91 34.36 -5.76
CA LYS A 164 0.89 34.34 -4.69
C LYS A 164 -0.02 35.55 -4.68
N THR A 165 0.42 36.70 -5.20
CA THR A 165 -0.45 37.88 -5.31
C THR A 165 -1.35 37.86 -6.54
N MET A 166 -1.10 36.96 -7.50
CA MET A 166 -1.78 36.91 -8.79
C MET A 166 -2.71 35.71 -8.96
N VAL A 167 -2.40 34.56 -8.37
CA VAL A 167 -3.22 33.35 -8.48
C VAL A 167 -3.53 32.76 -7.11
N LYS A 168 -4.71 32.17 -6.96
CA LYS A 168 -5.19 31.55 -5.71
C LYS A 168 -4.49 30.22 -5.41
N ASN A 169 -4.10 29.49 -6.46
CA ASN A 169 -3.64 28.10 -6.38
C ASN A 169 -2.15 28.00 -6.73
N HIS A 170 -1.27 28.64 -5.95
CA HIS A 170 0.18 28.56 -6.12
C HIS A 170 0.84 27.76 -4.98
N GLU A 171 1.71 26.82 -5.36
CA GLU A 171 2.54 26.06 -4.44
C GLU A 171 4.03 26.24 -4.80
N PHE A 172 4.86 26.53 -3.80
CA PHE A 172 6.31 26.59 -3.95
C PHE A 172 6.98 25.51 -3.10
N LYS A 173 7.70 24.59 -3.74
CA LYS A 173 8.43 23.51 -3.10
C LYS A 173 9.94 23.72 -3.22
N SER A 174 10.65 23.53 -2.10
CA SER A 174 12.10 23.65 -2.03
C SER A 174 12.74 22.29 -1.74
N TYR A 175 13.75 21.93 -2.53
CA TYR A 175 14.44 20.63 -2.43
C TYR A 175 15.86 20.82 -1.91
N LYS A 176 16.21 20.07 -0.86
CA LYS A 176 17.49 20.21 -0.18
C LYS A 176 18.64 19.62 -0.99
N LYS A 177 19.75 20.36 -1.07
CA LYS A 177 20.97 20.03 -1.81
C LYS A 177 20.76 19.79 -3.30
N LEU A 178 19.63 20.24 -3.85
CA LEU A 178 19.36 20.15 -5.27
C LEU A 178 20.02 21.35 -5.98
N MET A 179 20.87 21.06 -6.96
CA MET A 179 21.53 22.07 -7.81
C MET A 179 20.61 22.48 -8.97
N HIS A 180 21.15 23.09 -10.04
CA HIS A 180 20.40 23.38 -11.27
C HIS A 180 20.13 22.11 -12.08
N THR A 181 19.34 21.21 -11.51
CA THR A 181 18.91 19.94 -12.08
C THR A 181 17.55 19.58 -11.48
N TRP A 182 16.98 18.47 -11.90
CA TRP A 182 15.76 17.93 -11.33
C TRP A 182 16.05 16.68 -10.49
N SER A 183 15.11 16.31 -9.63
CA SER A 183 15.21 15.10 -8.80
C SER A 183 13.96 14.24 -8.92
N GLU A 184 14.08 12.95 -8.61
CA GLU A 184 12.93 12.04 -8.52
C GLU A 184 11.87 12.52 -7.52
N GLU A 185 12.28 13.15 -6.42
CA GLU A 185 11.37 13.76 -5.44
C GLU A 185 10.56 14.90 -6.07
N GLU A 186 11.21 15.76 -6.86
CA GLU A 186 10.58 16.85 -7.60
C GLU A 186 9.62 16.34 -8.68
N ILE A 187 9.99 15.28 -9.40
CA ILE A 187 9.11 14.64 -10.40
C ILE A 187 7.91 13.94 -9.74
N GLU A 188 8.06 13.37 -8.56
CA GLU A 188 6.97 12.73 -7.83
C GLU A 188 5.95 13.75 -7.30
N ASP A 189 6.40 14.90 -6.84
CA ASP A 189 5.51 16.00 -6.45
C ASP A 189 4.67 16.51 -7.63
N VAL A 190 5.18 16.36 -8.85
CA VAL A 190 4.43 16.60 -10.10
C VAL A 190 3.47 15.43 -10.42
N ARG A 191 3.72 14.21 -9.90
CA ARG A 191 2.91 12.97 -10.08
C ARG A 191 1.84 12.77 -8.98
N VAL A 192 0.93 13.73 -8.79
CA VAL A 192 -0.14 13.68 -7.74
C VAL A 192 -1.11 12.48 -7.84
N LEU A 193 -1.17 11.74 -8.96
CA LEU A 193 -2.15 10.66 -9.16
C LEU A 193 -1.83 9.33 -8.44
N GLY A 194 -0.55 9.00 -8.22
CA GLY A 194 -0.16 7.72 -7.63
C GLY A 194 -0.64 7.56 -6.19
N PHE A 195 -0.42 8.59 -5.37
CA PHE A 195 -0.82 8.58 -3.98
C PHE A 195 -2.36 8.53 -3.79
N ILE A 196 -3.12 9.25 -4.61
CA ILE A 196 -4.60 9.21 -4.57
C ILE A 196 -5.11 7.80 -4.86
N ASN A 197 -4.52 7.09 -5.82
CA ASN A 197 -4.88 5.71 -6.13
C ASN A 197 -4.64 4.77 -4.94
N VAL A 198 -3.59 5.01 -4.16
CA VAL A 198 -3.28 4.25 -2.93
C VAL A 198 -4.31 4.53 -1.84
N VAL A 199 -4.74 5.78 -1.67
CA VAL A 199 -5.80 6.14 -0.70
C VAL A 199 -7.13 5.50 -1.09
N LEU A 200 -7.51 5.55 -2.38
CA LEU A 200 -8.72 4.88 -2.88
C LEU A 200 -8.65 3.36 -2.71
N LEU A 201 -7.47 2.76 -2.96
CA LEU A 201 -7.22 1.34 -2.71
C LEU A 201 -7.43 1.02 -1.23
N GLY A 202 -6.85 1.80 -0.32
CA GLY A 202 -7.02 1.65 1.12
C GLY A 202 -8.48 1.77 1.55
N LEU A 203 -9.22 2.75 1.03
CA LEU A 203 -10.64 2.95 1.36
C LEU A 203 -11.51 1.77 0.91
N ALA A 204 -11.31 1.27 -0.31
CA ALA A 204 -12.08 0.14 -0.82
C ALA A 204 -11.81 -1.14 -0.02
N PHE A 205 -10.55 -1.41 0.32
CA PHE A 205 -10.18 -2.55 1.15
C PHE A 205 -10.71 -2.40 2.56
N MET A 206 -10.61 -1.21 3.16
CA MET A 206 -11.19 -0.93 4.47
C MET A 206 -12.67 -1.31 4.49
N LEU A 207 -13.47 -0.92 3.48
CA LEU A 207 -14.90 -1.25 3.43
C LEU A 207 -15.16 -2.75 3.25
N VAL A 208 -14.51 -3.41 2.28
CA VAL A 208 -14.70 -4.85 2.05
C VAL A 208 -14.26 -5.68 3.27
N PHE A 209 -13.12 -5.35 3.88
CA PHE A 209 -12.60 -6.07 5.03
C PHE A 209 -13.30 -5.68 6.34
N THR A 210 -13.99 -4.53 6.41
CA THR A 210 -14.88 -4.22 7.54
C THR A 210 -15.96 -5.29 7.62
N ALA A 211 -16.53 -5.66 6.48
CA ALA A 211 -17.53 -6.71 6.42
C ALA A 211 -16.92 -8.08 6.74
N PHE A 212 -15.83 -8.45 6.08
CA PHE A 212 -15.26 -9.79 6.19
C PHE A 212 -14.62 -10.10 7.55
N GLN A 213 -13.78 -9.19 8.08
CA GLN A 213 -13.11 -9.43 9.36
C GLN A 213 -14.11 -9.46 10.51
N THR A 214 -15.09 -8.55 10.48
CA THR A 214 -16.20 -8.56 11.45
C THR A 214 -17.00 -9.86 11.33
N TRP A 215 -17.30 -10.32 10.12
CA TRP A 215 -17.98 -11.58 9.89
C TRP A 215 -17.19 -12.77 10.43
N GLY A 216 -15.90 -12.86 10.13
CA GLY A 216 -15.02 -13.92 10.64
C GLY A 216 -15.02 -14.00 12.16
N ASN A 217 -14.96 -12.86 12.84
CA ASN A 217 -14.98 -12.77 14.30
C ASN A 217 -16.30 -13.32 14.91
N ILE A 218 -17.44 -13.11 14.25
CA ILE A 218 -18.76 -13.58 14.74
C ILE A 218 -19.25 -14.88 14.08
N GLN A 219 -18.53 -15.42 13.11
CA GLN A 219 -19.04 -16.49 12.23
C GLN A 219 -19.52 -17.70 13.02
N ASN A 220 -18.72 -18.15 13.99
CA ASN A 220 -19.08 -19.30 14.82
C ASN A 220 -20.30 -19.00 15.71
N THR A 221 -20.36 -17.80 16.28
CA THR A 221 -21.51 -17.32 17.07
C THR A 221 -22.79 -17.31 16.23
N ILE A 222 -22.71 -16.88 14.96
CA ILE A 222 -23.84 -16.87 14.03
C ILE A 222 -24.24 -18.29 13.62
N ILE A 223 -23.28 -19.15 13.27
CA ILE A 223 -23.54 -20.54 12.88
C ILE A 223 -24.21 -21.31 14.01
N ASN A 224 -23.68 -21.25 15.24
CA ASN A 224 -24.29 -21.91 16.39
C ASN A 224 -25.70 -21.37 16.70
N SER A 225 -25.95 -20.09 16.47
CA SER A 225 -27.31 -19.53 16.53
C SER A 225 -28.23 -20.12 15.44
N ILE A 226 -27.75 -20.26 14.19
CA ILE A 226 -28.55 -20.84 13.09
C ILE A 226 -28.86 -22.32 13.35
N LYS A 227 -27.92 -23.10 13.89
CA LYS A 227 -28.12 -24.51 14.25
C LYS A 227 -29.32 -24.71 15.17
N LYS A 228 -29.57 -23.77 16.10
CA LYS A 228 -30.71 -23.81 17.02
C LYS A 228 -32.07 -23.64 16.31
N ASP A 229 -32.10 -22.97 15.16
CA ASP A 229 -33.33 -22.63 14.43
C ASP A 229 -33.58 -23.49 13.17
N VAL A 230 -32.52 -24.04 12.56
CA VAL A 230 -32.59 -24.72 11.26
C VAL A 230 -31.95 -26.11 11.34
N PRO A 231 -32.76 -27.19 11.41
CA PRO A 231 -32.25 -28.56 11.54
C PRO A 231 -31.31 -28.97 10.38
N ASP A 232 -31.61 -28.57 9.15
CA ASP A 232 -30.79 -28.87 7.96
C ASP A 232 -29.40 -28.22 8.01
N PHE A 233 -29.18 -27.28 8.94
CA PHE A 233 -27.91 -26.59 9.16
C PHE A 233 -27.14 -27.12 10.38
N ALA A 234 -27.68 -28.13 11.09
CA ALA A 234 -27.12 -28.64 12.35
C ALA A 234 -25.66 -29.12 12.22
N ASN A 235 -25.29 -29.67 11.06
CA ASN A 235 -23.94 -30.21 10.78
C ASN A 235 -22.96 -29.16 10.21
N ALA A 236 -23.33 -27.88 10.15
CA ALA A 236 -22.46 -26.82 9.64
C ALA A 236 -21.35 -26.50 10.65
N GLU A 237 -20.08 -26.56 10.25
CA GLU A 237 -18.96 -26.22 11.13
C GLU A 237 -18.22 -24.96 10.65
N ALA A 238 -18.15 -23.97 11.55
CA ALA A 238 -17.54 -22.68 11.26
C ALA A 238 -16.05 -22.81 10.89
N TYR A 239 -15.32 -23.62 11.66
CA TYR A 239 -13.90 -23.82 11.42
C TYR A 239 -13.63 -24.61 10.14
N TYR A 240 -14.48 -25.57 9.74
CA TYR A 240 -14.31 -26.22 8.44
C TYR A 240 -14.55 -25.26 7.26
N SER A 241 -15.52 -24.34 7.38
CA SER A 241 -15.68 -23.25 6.42
C SER A 241 -14.38 -22.43 6.31
N LEU A 242 -13.82 -21.96 7.43
CA LEU A 242 -12.56 -21.19 7.43
C LEU A 242 -11.37 -22.00 6.89
N ALA A 243 -11.24 -23.28 7.26
CA ALA A 243 -10.21 -24.17 6.74
C ALA A 243 -10.27 -24.31 5.21
N ILE A 244 -11.47 -24.44 4.65
CA ILE A 244 -11.69 -24.50 3.19
C ILE A 244 -11.24 -23.19 2.54
N ILE A 245 -11.61 -22.03 3.09
CA ILE A 245 -11.18 -20.71 2.57
C ILE A 245 -9.66 -20.65 2.45
N TYR A 246 -8.96 -20.93 3.55
CA TYR A 246 -7.49 -20.82 3.59
C TYR A 246 -6.78 -21.90 2.76
N THR A 247 -7.37 -23.09 2.60
CA THR A 247 -6.85 -24.14 1.72
C THR A 247 -6.90 -23.69 0.25
N PHE A 248 -8.05 -23.18 -0.21
CA PHE A 248 -8.19 -22.70 -1.58
C PHE A 248 -7.35 -21.44 -1.83
N LEU A 249 -7.24 -20.54 -0.84
CA LEU A 249 -6.33 -19.39 -0.90
C LEU A 249 -4.88 -19.84 -1.10
N ALA A 250 -4.40 -20.82 -0.33
CA ALA A 250 -3.04 -21.33 -0.45
C ALA A 250 -2.76 -21.92 -1.84
N ILE A 251 -3.70 -22.72 -2.38
CA ILE A 251 -3.56 -23.35 -3.70
C ILE A 251 -3.57 -22.28 -4.81
N PHE A 252 -4.52 -21.35 -4.79
CA PHE A 252 -4.73 -20.40 -5.87
C PHE A 252 -3.78 -19.19 -5.85
N ASN A 253 -3.07 -18.93 -4.74
CA ASN A 253 -2.02 -17.91 -4.70
C ASN A 253 -0.94 -18.13 -5.77
N TRP A 254 -0.68 -19.38 -6.19
CA TRP A 254 0.28 -19.69 -7.25
C TRP A 254 -0.25 -19.35 -8.66
N ALA A 255 -1.57 -19.35 -8.86
CA ALA A 255 -2.21 -19.04 -10.14
C ALA A 255 -2.57 -17.55 -10.29
N ALA A 256 -2.74 -16.83 -9.18
CA ALA A 256 -3.19 -15.44 -9.17
C ALA A 256 -2.32 -14.48 -10.01
N PRO A 257 -0.97 -14.54 -9.99
CA PRO A 257 -0.15 -13.66 -10.83
C PRO A 257 -0.39 -13.83 -12.33
N SER A 258 -0.56 -15.07 -12.79
CA SER A 258 -0.87 -15.40 -14.18
C SER A 258 -2.21 -14.79 -14.60
N ILE A 259 -3.24 -14.93 -13.74
CA ILE A 259 -4.56 -14.36 -13.99
C ILE A 259 -4.49 -12.82 -14.07
N ILE A 260 -3.78 -12.18 -13.13
CA ILE A 260 -3.60 -10.73 -13.10
C ILE A 260 -2.88 -10.20 -14.34
N SER A 261 -1.91 -10.96 -14.87
CA SER A 261 -1.22 -10.56 -16.10
C SER A 261 -2.14 -10.48 -17.33
N VAL A 262 -3.24 -11.25 -17.33
CA VAL A 262 -4.23 -11.30 -18.42
C VAL A 262 -5.33 -10.27 -18.23
N ILE A 263 -5.97 -10.25 -17.06
CA ILE A 263 -7.18 -9.42 -16.83
C ILE A 263 -6.88 -8.08 -16.14
N GLY A 264 -5.67 -7.91 -15.60
CA GLY A 264 -5.24 -6.72 -14.88
C GLY A 264 -5.70 -6.67 -13.42
N SER A 265 -4.92 -6.00 -12.57
CA SER A 265 -5.11 -5.96 -11.11
C SER A 265 -6.46 -5.40 -10.68
N LYS A 266 -6.99 -4.38 -11.35
CA LYS A 266 -8.32 -3.82 -11.05
C LYS A 266 -9.42 -4.87 -11.15
N PHE A 267 -9.47 -5.62 -12.24
CA PHE A 267 -10.52 -6.62 -12.46
C PHE A 267 -10.32 -7.84 -11.58
N SER A 268 -9.08 -8.25 -11.31
CA SER A 268 -8.78 -9.30 -10.33
C SER A 268 -9.27 -8.92 -8.92
N MET A 269 -9.04 -7.68 -8.49
CA MET A 269 -9.56 -7.19 -7.19
C MET A 269 -11.08 -7.14 -7.15
N LEU A 270 -11.74 -6.69 -8.23
CA LEU A 270 -13.20 -6.65 -8.29
C LEU A 270 -13.81 -8.06 -8.27
N ALA A 271 -13.27 -8.97 -9.08
CA ALA A 271 -13.69 -10.38 -9.10
C ALA A 271 -13.49 -11.05 -7.73
N GLY A 272 -12.34 -10.80 -7.11
CA GLY A 272 -12.07 -11.26 -5.74
C GLY A 272 -13.05 -10.65 -4.73
N GLY A 273 -13.28 -9.35 -4.75
CA GLY A 273 -14.17 -8.68 -3.79
C GLY A 273 -15.64 -9.13 -3.89
N ILE A 274 -16.11 -9.49 -5.08
CA ILE A 274 -17.45 -10.07 -5.28
C ILE A 274 -17.61 -11.38 -4.50
N THR A 275 -16.56 -12.22 -4.42
CA THR A 275 -16.67 -13.49 -3.68
C THR A 275 -16.79 -13.27 -2.17
N TYR A 276 -16.19 -12.21 -1.62
CA TYR A 276 -16.37 -11.81 -0.21
C TYR A 276 -17.82 -11.41 0.07
N LEU A 277 -18.44 -10.66 -0.84
CA LEU A 277 -19.85 -10.28 -0.73
C LEU A 277 -20.76 -11.52 -0.81
N ILE A 278 -20.52 -12.40 -1.78
CA ILE A 278 -21.29 -13.65 -1.95
C ILE A 278 -21.20 -14.53 -0.69
N PHE A 279 -20.02 -14.63 -0.09
CA PHE A 279 -19.81 -15.41 1.12
C PHE A 279 -20.71 -14.93 2.26
N ILE A 280 -20.77 -13.63 2.54
CA ILE A 280 -21.62 -13.07 3.60
C ILE A 280 -23.10 -13.25 3.27
N ILE A 281 -23.52 -12.96 2.03
CA ILE A 281 -24.93 -13.11 1.60
C ILE A 281 -25.39 -14.56 1.69
N SER A 282 -24.51 -15.53 1.47
CA SER A 282 -24.87 -16.96 1.50
C SER A 282 -25.52 -17.39 2.82
N PHE A 283 -25.19 -16.72 3.94
CA PHE A 283 -25.77 -17.00 5.25
C PHE A 283 -27.24 -16.57 5.39
N ALA A 284 -27.76 -15.77 4.45
CA ALA A 284 -29.20 -15.51 4.34
C ALA A 284 -29.99 -16.75 3.87
N LEU A 285 -29.30 -17.74 3.28
CA LEU A 285 -29.84 -19.01 2.81
C LEU A 285 -29.10 -20.17 3.51
N PRO A 286 -29.44 -20.50 4.77
CA PRO A 286 -28.72 -21.50 5.55
C PRO A 286 -28.73 -22.88 4.87
N ASN A 287 -27.59 -23.27 4.31
CA ASN A 287 -27.39 -24.58 3.70
C ASN A 287 -25.91 -24.98 3.83
N VAL A 288 -25.65 -26.20 4.32
CA VAL A 288 -24.29 -26.69 4.60
C VAL A 288 -23.45 -26.80 3.33
N TRP A 289 -24.02 -27.33 2.25
CA TRP A 289 -23.34 -27.44 0.96
C TRP A 289 -23.03 -26.07 0.36
N LEU A 290 -23.98 -25.14 0.47
CA LEU A 290 -23.77 -23.76 0.03
C LEU A 290 -22.63 -23.11 0.81
N LEU A 291 -22.61 -23.24 2.15
CA LEU A 291 -21.55 -22.70 3.02
C LEU A 291 -20.16 -23.17 2.56
N TYR A 292 -19.97 -24.47 2.39
CA TYR A 292 -18.66 -25.01 2.00
C TYR A 292 -18.29 -24.68 0.54
N LEU A 293 -19.27 -24.66 -0.37
CA LEU A 293 -19.05 -24.23 -1.74
C LEU A 293 -18.60 -22.76 -1.81
N VAL A 294 -19.31 -21.85 -1.14
CA VAL A 294 -18.93 -20.43 -1.13
C VAL A 294 -17.62 -20.18 -0.36
N SER A 295 -17.27 -21.03 0.61
CA SER A 295 -15.98 -21.02 1.29
C SER A 295 -14.83 -21.31 0.31
N ALA A 296 -15.01 -22.28 -0.60
CA ALA A 296 -14.02 -22.53 -1.66
C ALA A 296 -13.91 -21.34 -2.63
N ILE A 297 -15.05 -20.78 -3.04
CA ILE A 297 -15.11 -19.64 -3.98
C ILE A 297 -14.44 -18.40 -3.39
N ILE A 298 -14.68 -18.07 -2.12
CA ILE A 298 -14.00 -16.94 -1.47
C ILE A 298 -12.50 -17.21 -1.29
N GLY A 299 -12.07 -18.44 -1.03
CA GLY A 299 -10.64 -18.78 -1.01
C GLY A 299 -9.93 -18.47 -2.35
N ILE A 300 -10.57 -18.80 -3.47
CA ILE A 300 -10.08 -18.44 -4.81
C ILE A 300 -10.06 -16.92 -4.99
N GLY A 301 -11.15 -16.24 -4.66
CA GLY A 301 -11.25 -14.78 -4.79
C GLY A 301 -10.29 -14.03 -3.86
N ALA A 302 -9.96 -14.59 -2.70
CA ALA A 302 -8.97 -14.05 -1.77
C ALA A 302 -7.57 -14.05 -2.39
N ALA A 303 -7.20 -15.10 -3.14
CA ALA A 303 -5.93 -15.12 -3.87
C ALA A 303 -5.87 -13.98 -4.91
N LEU A 304 -6.97 -13.76 -5.63
CA LEU A 304 -7.07 -12.71 -6.66
C LEU A 304 -7.03 -11.30 -6.07
N ILE A 305 -7.78 -11.04 -4.99
CA ILE A 305 -7.89 -9.69 -4.41
C ILE A 305 -6.56 -9.25 -3.80
N TRP A 306 -5.88 -10.13 -3.04
CA TRP A 306 -4.63 -9.79 -2.37
C TRP A 306 -3.46 -9.68 -3.35
N THR A 307 -3.38 -10.58 -4.32
CA THR A 307 -2.35 -10.48 -5.36
C THR A 307 -2.60 -9.26 -6.26
N GLY A 308 -3.86 -8.98 -6.58
CA GLY A 308 -4.26 -7.79 -7.34
C GLY A 308 -3.95 -6.49 -6.60
N GLN A 309 -4.17 -6.47 -5.28
CA GLN A 309 -3.84 -5.35 -4.40
C GLN A 309 -2.34 -5.05 -4.41
N GLY A 310 -1.51 -6.06 -4.16
CA GLY A 310 -0.05 -5.89 -4.16
C GLY A 310 0.46 -5.37 -5.51
N ASN A 311 -0.08 -5.90 -6.61
CA ASN A 311 0.24 -5.42 -7.95
C ASN A 311 -0.22 -3.98 -8.19
N TYR A 312 -1.45 -3.61 -7.83
CA TYR A 312 -1.99 -2.26 -8.01
C TYR A 312 -1.23 -1.24 -7.16
N LEU A 313 -0.90 -1.59 -5.92
CA LEU A 313 -0.08 -0.77 -5.03
C LEU A 313 1.32 -0.54 -5.62
N ALA A 314 1.97 -1.60 -6.12
CA ALA A 314 3.28 -1.50 -6.76
C ALA A 314 3.25 -0.65 -8.04
N LEU A 315 2.21 -0.77 -8.87
CA LEU A 315 2.05 0.07 -10.07
C LEU A 315 1.81 1.56 -9.76
N ASN A 316 1.35 1.87 -8.55
CA ASN A 316 1.12 3.23 -8.07
C ASN A 316 2.19 3.69 -7.06
N SER A 317 3.33 2.99 -7.01
CA SER A 317 4.46 3.30 -6.13
C SER A 317 5.78 3.22 -6.89
N THR A 318 6.80 3.87 -6.36
CA THR A 318 8.21 3.80 -6.78
C THR A 318 9.04 3.09 -5.71
N ASP A 319 10.30 2.77 -6.01
CA ASP A 319 11.21 2.12 -5.05
C ASP A 319 11.36 2.92 -3.74
N THR A 320 11.23 4.25 -3.80
CA THR A 320 11.32 5.14 -2.63
C THR A 320 10.00 5.33 -1.89
N THR A 321 8.85 5.15 -2.57
CA THR A 321 7.52 5.44 -1.99
C THR A 321 6.73 4.20 -1.62
N ILE A 322 7.10 3.01 -2.11
CA ILE A 322 6.37 1.77 -1.87
C ILE A 322 6.23 1.45 -0.39
N SER A 323 7.23 1.74 0.45
CA SER A 323 7.13 1.58 1.90
C SER A 323 6.09 2.51 2.52
N ARG A 324 6.11 3.81 2.18
CA ARG A 324 5.11 4.79 2.66
C ARG A 324 3.71 4.40 2.23
N ASN A 325 3.53 4.12 0.94
CA ASN A 325 2.24 3.79 0.35
C ASN A 325 1.67 2.48 0.92
N SER A 326 2.51 1.45 1.13
CA SER A 326 2.13 0.22 1.81
C SER A 326 1.71 0.48 3.26
N GLY A 327 2.43 1.33 3.98
CA GLY A 327 2.09 1.72 5.35
C GLY A 327 0.74 2.44 5.45
N VAL A 328 0.46 3.37 4.54
CA VAL A 328 -0.84 4.08 4.47
C VAL A 328 -1.97 3.10 4.16
N PHE A 329 -1.80 2.25 3.14
CA PHE A 329 -2.78 1.20 2.82
C PHE A 329 -3.05 0.30 4.04
N TRP A 330 -2.00 -0.15 4.72
CA TRP A 330 -2.11 -1.02 5.90
C TRP A 330 -2.86 -0.32 7.04
N ALA A 331 -2.52 0.93 7.34
CA ALA A 331 -3.21 1.71 8.37
C ALA A 331 -4.72 1.84 8.07
N MET A 332 -5.08 2.13 6.82
CA MET A 332 -6.48 2.19 6.39
C MET A 332 -7.17 0.83 6.49
N LEU A 333 -6.52 -0.25 6.07
CA LEU A 333 -7.05 -1.59 6.21
C LEU A 333 -7.35 -1.91 7.68
N GLN A 334 -6.46 -1.59 8.61
CA GLN A 334 -6.66 -1.90 10.02
C GLN A 334 -7.78 -1.09 10.67
N MET A 335 -8.19 0.04 10.11
CA MET A 335 -9.42 0.75 10.53
C MET A 335 -10.69 -0.08 10.33
N SER A 336 -10.66 -1.09 9.47
CA SER A 336 -11.81 -1.97 9.24
C SER A 336 -12.22 -2.78 10.48
N MET A 337 -11.26 -3.11 11.36
CA MET A 337 -11.51 -3.77 12.64
C MET A 337 -12.31 -2.92 13.62
N PHE A 338 -12.29 -1.60 13.48
CA PHE A 338 -13.04 -0.71 14.39
C PHE A 338 -14.49 -0.57 13.96
N CYS A 339 -14.71 -0.23 12.68
CA CYS A 339 -16.04 0.13 12.18
C CYS A 339 -17.05 -1.02 12.34
N GLY A 340 -16.70 -2.22 11.88
CA GLY A 340 -17.65 -3.32 11.85
C GLY A 340 -17.84 -3.99 13.21
N ASN A 341 -16.78 -4.11 14.01
CA ASN A 341 -16.90 -4.66 15.37
C ASN A 341 -17.64 -3.70 16.32
N THR A 342 -17.54 -2.37 16.12
CA THR A 342 -18.37 -1.39 16.85
C THR A 342 -19.85 -1.59 16.52
N PHE A 343 -20.20 -1.80 15.25
CA PHE A 343 -21.57 -2.12 14.85
C PHE A 343 -22.07 -3.41 15.53
N VAL A 344 -21.29 -4.49 15.49
CA VAL A 344 -21.63 -5.76 16.16
C VAL A 344 -21.82 -5.58 17.66
N TYR A 345 -20.94 -4.83 18.33
CA TYR A 345 -21.04 -4.55 19.76
C TYR A 345 -22.42 -3.98 20.13
N PHE A 346 -22.89 -2.96 19.41
CA PHE A 346 -24.20 -2.36 19.68
C PHE A 346 -25.37 -3.30 19.31
N VAL A 347 -25.24 -4.08 18.23
CA VAL A 347 -26.30 -4.99 17.77
C VAL A 347 -26.46 -6.20 18.70
N PHE A 348 -25.37 -6.68 19.29
CA PHE A 348 -25.38 -7.81 20.23
C PHE A 348 -25.65 -7.39 21.69
N ARG A 349 -25.80 -6.09 21.94
CA ARG A 349 -26.00 -5.55 23.29
C ARG A 349 -27.26 -6.10 23.96
N GLY A 350 -27.09 -6.64 25.17
CA GLY A 350 -28.15 -7.23 25.99
C GLY A 350 -28.75 -8.52 25.44
N LYS A 351 -28.07 -9.21 24.49
CA LYS A 351 -28.57 -10.45 23.88
C LYS A 351 -27.79 -11.67 24.36
N ASP A 352 -28.49 -12.59 25.02
CA ASP A 352 -27.96 -13.91 25.34
C ASP A 352 -28.01 -14.88 24.14
N ASN A 353 -29.02 -14.70 23.29
CA ASN A 353 -29.20 -15.44 22.04
C ASN A 353 -29.34 -14.47 20.85
N ILE A 354 -28.66 -14.81 19.75
CA ILE A 354 -28.74 -14.03 18.51
C ILE A 354 -29.91 -14.54 17.68
N ASP A 355 -31.04 -13.82 17.70
CA ASP A 355 -32.25 -14.20 16.96
C ASP A 355 -32.12 -13.99 15.44
N ARG A 356 -33.06 -14.56 14.67
CA ARG A 356 -33.09 -14.45 13.20
C ARG A 356 -33.09 -13.01 12.69
N GLY A 357 -33.83 -12.10 13.34
CA GLY A 357 -33.88 -10.68 12.93
C GLY A 357 -32.54 -10.00 13.11
N THR A 358 -31.87 -10.26 14.23
CA THR A 358 -30.51 -9.79 14.51
C THR A 358 -29.51 -10.33 13.49
N ARG A 359 -29.56 -11.64 13.17
CA ARG A 359 -28.71 -12.23 12.13
C ARG A 359 -28.90 -11.56 10.77
N GLN A 360 -30.15 -11.35 10.36
CA GLN A 360 -30.46 -10.70 9.09
C GLN A 360 -29.99 -9.24 9.05
N LEU A 361 -30.14 -8.50 10.14
CA LEU A 361 -29.62 -7.13 10.25
C LEU A 361 -28.11 -7.10 10.04
N VAL A 362 -27.37 -8.01 10.68
CA VAL A 362 -25.92 -8.09 10.54
C VAL A 362 -25.51 -8.48 9.11
N ILE A 363 -26.13 -9.51 8.52
CA ILE A 363 -25.83 -9.98 7.14
C ILE A 363 -26.01 -8.84 6.13
N TRP A 364 -27.17 -8.19 6.13
CA TRP A 364 -27.49 -7.17 5.14
C TRP A 364 -26.68 -5.89 5.33
N THR A 365 -26.40 -5.49 6.57
CA THR A 365 -25.56 -4.32 6.86
C THR A 365 -24.12 -4.54 6.39
N LEU A 366 -23.50 -5.67 6.75
CA LEU A 366 -22.13 -5.97 6.34
C LEU A 366 -22.03 -6.16 4.82
N SER A 367 -23.06 -6.74 4.20
CA SER A 367 -23.14 -6.86 2.74
C SER A 367 -23.24 -5.50 2.03
N ALA A 368 -24.02 -4.55 2.58
CA ALA A 368 -24.09 -3.19 2.05
C ALA A 368 -22.76 -2.45 2.15
N ILE A 369 -22.03 -2.62 3.26
CA ILE A 369 -20.68 -2.04 3.45
C ILE A 369 -19.69 -2.65 2.44
N ALA A 370 -19.69 -3.98 2.28
CA ALA A 370 -18.84 -4.64 1.30
C ALA A 370 -19.15 -4.17 -0.14
N LEU A 371 -20.43 -4.05 -0.49
CA LEU A 371 -20.87 -3.54 -1.79
C LEU A 371 -20.38 -2.11 -2.04
N ALA A 372 -20.44 -1.23 -1.04
CA ALA A 372 -19.87 0.12 -1.14
C ALA A 372 -18.37 0.08 -1.45
N GLY A 373 -17.62 -0.83 -0.82
CA GLY A 373 -16.22 -1.08 -1.15
C GLY A 373 -16.01 -1.50 -2.60
N LEU A 374 -16.85 -2.40 -3.14
CA LEU A 374 -16.79 -2.81 -4.55
C LEU A 374 -17.12 -1.66 -5.50
N VAL A 375 -18.08 -0.81 -5.16
CA VAL A 375 -18.39 0.40 -5.94
C VAL A 375 -17.16 1.31 -6.02
N VAL A 376 -16.44 1.51 -4.91
CA VAL A 376 -15.17 2.26 -4.94
C VAL A 376 -14.14 1.59 -5.87
N MET A 377 -14.02 0.26 -5.86
CA MET A 377 -13.11 -0.48 -6.76
C MET A 377 -13.46 -0.32 -8.24
N VAL A 378 -14.75 -0.23 -8.60
CA VAL A 378 -15.19 0.02 -9.97
C VAL A 378 -14.63 1.35 -10.50
N PHE A 379 -14.49 2.35 -9.65
CA PHE A 379 -13.94 3.66 -10.00
C PHE A 379 -12.42 3.77 -9.86
N PHE A 380 -11.71 2.67 -9.60
CA PHE A 380 -10.24 2.68 -9.60
C PHE A 380 -9.70 3.24 -10.93
N PRO A 381 -8.84 4.27 -10.87
CA PRO A 381 -8.14 4.76 -12.05
C PRO A 381 -7.26 3.65 -12.64
N LYS A 382 -7.10 3.64 -13.96
CA LYS A 382 -6.18 2.70 -14.61
C LYS A 382 -4.76 2.96 -14.08
N PRO A 383 -4.06 1.93 -13.57
CA PRO A 383 -2.70 2.12 -13.09
C PRO A 383 -1.78 2.55 -14.25
N PRO A 384 -0.69 3.30 -13.97
CA PRO A 384 0.31 3.64 -14.97
C PRO A 384 0.88 2.37 -15.64
N PRO A 385 1.21 2.40 -16.95
CA PRO A 385 2.06 1.37 -17.53
C PRO A 385 3.41 1.32 -16.81
N LYS A 386 3.94 0.12 -16.52
CA LYS A 386 5.25 -0.04 -15.87
C LYS A 386 6.34 0.39 -16.86
N ALA A 387 7.21 1.33 -16.47
CA ALA A 387 8.37 1.69 -17.28
C ALA A 387 9.32 0.48 -17.42
N PRO A 388 9.98 0.28 -18.57
CA PRO A 388 11.01 -0.74 -18.70
C PRO A 388 12.15 -0.48 -17.71
N ALA A 389 12.68 -1.54 -17.10
CA ALA A 389 13.75 -1.43 -16.11
C ALA A 389 14.99 -0.77 -16.73
N PRO A 390 15.72 0.09 -15.98
CA PRO A 390 16.95 0.68 -16.47
C PRO A 390 18.00 -0.41 -16.75
N GLU A 391 18.55 -0.43 -17.96
CA GLU A 391 19.72 -1.25 -18.29
C GLU A 391 20.86 -0.89 -17.34
N LYS A 392 21.21 -1.81 -16.43
CA LYS A 392 22.45 -1.68 -15.65
C LYS A 392 23.63 -1.77 -16.62
N GLY A 393 24.57 -0.85 -16.48
CA GLY A 393 25.71 -0.60 -17.36
C GLY A 393 26.37 -1.88 -17.91
N ARG A 394 26.42 -1.93 -19.24
CA ARG A 394 27.00 -2.99 -20.07
C ARG A 394 28.53 -2.93 -19.99
N SER A 395 29.17 -3.95 -19.42
CA SER A 395 30.57 -4.26 -19.71
C SER A 395 30.59 -5.29 -20.84
N ASP A 396 31.18 -4.91 -21.97
CA ASP A 396 31.29 -5.73 -23.17
C ASP A 396 32.15 -6.97 -22.94
N THR A 397 31.51 -8.14 -22.81
CA THR A 397 32.04 -9.42 -23.29
C THR A 397 30.87 -10.37 -23.61
N THR A 398 30.71 -10.61 -24.92
CA THR A 398 30.18 -11.81 -25.62
C THR A 398 29.13 -12.70 -24.94
N ASP A 399 28.02 -12.85 -25.68
CA ASP A 399 27.01 -13.91 -25.61
C ASP A 399 26.25 -14.07 -24.28
N SER A 400 25.19 -13.29 -24.11
CA SER A 400 24.01 -13.76 -23.37
C SER A 400 22.74 -13.07 -23.84
N GLU A 401 21.71 -13.90 -23.98
CA GLU A 401 20.39 -13.61 -24.52
C GLU A 401 19.72 -12.39 -23.87
N ILE A 402 18.93 -11.70 -24.69
CA ILE A 402 17.98 -10.66 -24.29
C ILE A 402 17.13 -11.23 -23.13
N GLN A 403 17.40 -10.81 -21.89
CA GLN A 403 16.54 -11.15 -20.74
C GLN A 403 15.21 -10.45 -20.92
N THR A 404 14.26 -11.20 -21.46
CA THR A 404 12.83 -10.87 -21.46
C THR A 404 12.33 -10.82 -20.01
N PRO A 405 11.27 -10.04 -19.71
CA PRO A 405 10.61 -10.07 -18.41
C PRO A 405 10.24 -11.53 -18.09
N ALA A 406 10.66 -12.04 -16.92
CA ALA A 406 10.43 -13.43 -16.56
C ALA A 406 8.96 -13.80 -16.75
N GLY A 407 8.68 -14.76 -17.65
CA GLY A 407 7.34 -15.26 -17.88
C GLY A 407 6.76 -15.89 -16.60
N PRO A 408 5.43 -16.10 -16.52
CA PRO A 408 4.78 -16.64 -15.31
C PRO A 408 5.41 -17.94 -14.79
N VAL A 409 5.89 -18.79 -15.71
CA VAL A 409 6.58 -20.04 -15.39
C VAL A 409 7.97 -19.81 -14.79
N GLU A 410 8.71 -18.82 -15.25
CA GLU A 410 10.04 -18.50 -14.71
C GLU A 410 9.95 -17.81 -13.34
N ALA A 411 8.93 -16.96 -13.14
CA ALA A 411 8.62 -16.41 -11.81
C ALA A 411 8.24 -17.52 -10.80
N LEU A 412 7.46 -18.51 -11.24
CA LEU A 412 7.10 -19.69 -10.44
C LEU A 412 8.34 -20.50 -10.06
N LYS A 413 9.22 -20.81 -11.02
CA LYS A 413 10.48 -21.52 -10.78
C LYS A 413 11.38 -20.76 -9.80
N GLY A 414 11.47 -19.43 -9.94
CA GLY A 414 12.20 -18.56 -9.03
C GLY A 414 11.68 -18.65 -7.60
N ALA A 415 10.37 -18.63 -7.40
CA ALA A 415 9.75 -18.80 -6.09
C ALA A 415 10.01 -20.19 -5.50
N VAL A 416 9.89 -21.26 -6.29
CA VAL A 416 10.22 -22.62 -5.83
C VAL A 416 11.70 -22.71 -5.41
N ARG A 417 12.63 -22.15 -6.20
CA ARG A 417 14.05 -22.14 -5.84
C ARG A 417 14.30 -21.34 -4.56
N LEU A 418 13.67 -20.18 -4.40
CA LEU A 418 13.78 -19.36 -3.19
C LEU A 418 13.27 -20.08 -1.95
N PHE A 419 12.15 -20.81 -2.07
CA PHE A 419 11.54 -21.60 -1.00
C PHE A 419 12.54 -22.58 -0.37
N PHE A 420 13.35 -23.24 -1.19
CA PHE A 420 14.36 -24.21 -0.73
C PHE A 420 15.69 -23.60 -0.29
N THR A 421 15.79 -22.27 -0.17
CA THR A 421 16.97 -21.64 0.43
C THR A 421 16.94 -21.77 1.95
N LYS A 422 18.11 -21.97 2.58
CA LYS A 422 18.21 -22.21 4.03
C LYS A 422 17.53 -21.10 4.87
N ASN A 423 17.73 -19.83 4.51
CA ASN A 423 17.17 -18.71 5.27
C ASN A 423 15.65 -18.60 5.07
N MET A 424 15.14 -18.84 3.86
CA MET A 424 13.70 -18.86 3.61
C MET A 424 13.01 -20.03 4.31
N MET A 425 13.61 -21.23 4.31
CA MET A 425 13.07 -22.38 5.04
C MET A 425 13.00 -22.13 6.55
N LEU A 426 13.99 -21.44 7.14
CA LEU A 426 13.94 -21.02 8.54
C LEU A 426 12.84 -19.98 8.77
N LEU A 427 12.74 -18.96 7.91
CA LEU A 427 11.66 -17.97 7.99
C LEU A 427 10.27 -18.60 7.82
N CYS A 428 10.13 -19.67 7.03
CA CYS A 428 8.89 -20.43 6.92
C CYS A 428 8.42 -20.98 8.28
N ILE A 429 9.31 -21.28 9.22
CA ILE A 429 8.91 -21.67 10.59
C ILE A 429 8.22 -20.50 11.30
N THR A 430 8.75 -19.28 11.15
CA THR A 430 8.10 -18.06 11.63
C THR A 430 6.76 -17.83 10.93
N PHE A 431 6.69 -18.03 9.61
CA PHE A 431 5.47 -17.85 8.83
C PHE A 431 4.38 -18.85 9.26
N LEU A 432 4.76 -20.10 9.52
CA LEU A 432 3.84 -21.11 10.07
C LEU A 432 3.26 -20.63 11.39
N TYR A 433 4.09 -20.12 12.31
CA TYR A 433 3.61 -19.58 13.57
C TYR A 433 2.59 -18.45 13.36
N THR A 434 2.90 -17.46 12.53
CA THR A 434 1.96 -16.35 12.24
C THR A 434 0.66 -16.83 11.60
N GLY A 435 0.65 -17.96 10.89
CA GLY A 435 -0.58 -18.53 10.34
C GLY A 435 -1.43 -19.25 11.38
N LEU A 436 -0.79 -19.96 12.33
CA LEU A 436 -1.47 -20.58 13.47
C LEU A 436 -2.07 -19.50 14.38
N GLU A 437 -1.30 -18.45 14.65
CA GLU A 437 -1.72 -17.30 15.45
C GLU A 437 -2.89 -16.57 14.79
N LEU A 438 -2.81 -16.29 13.48
CA LEU A 438 -3.92 -15.74 12.69
C LEU A 438 -5.19 -16.58 12.83
N GLY A 439 -5.09 -17.90 12.69
CA GLY A 439 -6.25 -18.80 12.84
C GLY A 439 -6.88 -18.72 14.24
N PHE A 440 -6.04 -18.56 15.27
CA PHE A 440 -6.48 -18.48 16.65
C PHE A 440 -7.23 -17.18 16.96
N TRP A 441 -6.62 -16.01 16.77
CA TRP A 441 -7.28 -14.76 17.19
C TRP A 441 -8.45 -14.38 16.28
N SER A 442 -8.39 -14.69 14.98
CA SER A 442 -9.41 -14.25 14.02
C SER A 442 -10.70 -15.08 14.04
N GLY A 443 -10.67 -16.30 14.60
CA GLY A 443 -11.84 -17.18 14.66
C GLY A 443 -12.05 -17.88 16.00
N VAL A 444 -11.02 -18.53 16.55
CA VAL A 444 -11.16 -19.34 17.77
C VAL A 444 -11.40 -18.46 19.00
N TYR A 445 -10.61 -17.40 19.15
CA TYR A 445 -10.64 -16.60 20.36
C TYR A 445 -11.98 -15.89 20.58
N GLY A 446 -12.55 -15.27 19.53
CA GLY A 446 -13.88 -14.68 19.59
C GLY A 446 -14.97 -15.69 19.98
N SER A 447 -14.86 -16.93 19.48
CA SER A 447 -15.76 -18.03 19.85
C SER A 447 -15.64 -18.38 21.34
N CYS A 448 -14.40 -18.45 21.87
CA CYS A 448 -14.15 -18.73 23.28
C CYS A 448 -14.83 -17.72 24.20
N LEU A 449 -14.76 -16.43 23.84
CA LEU A 449 -15.42 -15.37 24.61
C LEU A 449 -16.94 -15.50 24.52
N SER A 450 -17.48 -15.75 23.34
CA SER A 450 -18.92 -15.79 23.13
C SER A 450 -19.60 -16.99 23.80
N PHE A 451 -18.89 -18.12 23.92
CA PHE A 451 -19.45 -19.36 24.44
C PHE A 451 -19.24 -19.58 25.94
N THR A 452 -18.36 -18.82 26.60
CA THR A 452 -18.14 -18.96 28.04
C THR A 452 -19.27 -18.30 28.84
N GLU A 453 -20.14 -19.08 29.49
CA GLU A 453 -21.33 -18.57 30.21
C GLU A 453 -21.01 -17.74 31.46
N SER A 454 -19.87 -18.01 32.10
CA SER A 454 -19.43 -17.27 33.28
C SER A 454 -19.00 -15.82 32.98
N LEU A 455 -18.81 -15.46 31.70
CA LEU A 455 -18.49 -14.09 31.29
C LEU A 455 -19.75 -13.23 31.17
N PRO A 456 -19.79 -12.04 31.81
CA PRO A 456 -20.89 -11.12 31.64
C PRO A 456 -20.92 -10.57 30.21
N ASN A 457 -22.12 -10.42 29.64
CA ASN A 457 -22.33 -9.86 28.30
C ASN A 457 -21.50 -10.57 27.21
N ARG A 458 -21.29 -11.89 27.34
CA ARG A 458 -20.37 -12.70 26.51
C ARG A 458 -20.50 -12.52 25.00
N LYS A 459 -21.71 -12.30 24.48
CA LYS A 459 -21.92 -12.05 23.04
C LYS A 459 -21.43 -10.65 22.63
N GLU A 460 -21.57 -9.63 23.48
CA GLU A 460 -21.03 -8.28 23.26
C GLU A 460 -19.49 -8.28 23.25
N LEU A 461 -18.88 -9.11 24.09
CA LEU A 461 -17.43 -9.22 24.22
C LEU A 461 -16.75 -9.62 22.91
N VAL A 462 -17.44 -10.31 22.00
CA VAL A 462 -16.89 -10.65 20.67
C VAL A 462 -16.59 -9.39 19.86
N GLY A 463 -17.54 -8.44 19.83
CA GLY A 463 -17.36 -7.15 19.18
C GLY A 463 -16.26 -6.33 19.86
N LEU A 464 -16.28 -6.24 21.19
CA LEU A 464 -15.22 -5.53 21.93
C LEU A 464 -13.84 -6.16 21.71
N SER A 465 -13.74 -7.49 21.67
CA SER A 465 -12.49 -8.20 21.39
C SER A 465 -11.91 -7.81 20.04
N GLY A 466 -12.75 -7.77 18.99
CA GLY A 466 -12.32 -7.34 17.66
C GLY A 466 -11.80 -5.89 17.62
N ILE A 467 -12.41 -4.98 18.40
CA ILE A 467 -11.93 -3.59 18.54
C ILE A 467 -10.56 -3.55 19.23
N PHE A 468 -10.37 -4.31 20.32
CA PHE A 468 -9.12 -4.32 21.07
C PHE A 468 -7.98 -4.99 20.29
N ILE A 469 -8.27 -6.05 19.53
CA ILE A 469 -7.31 -6.63 18.56
C ILE A 469 -6.90 -5.57 17.53
N GLY A 470 -7.88 -4.88 16.92
CA GLY A 470 -7.62 -3.79 15.98
C GLY A 470 -6.78 -2.66 16.57
N LEU A 471 -6.99 -2.31 17.85
CA LEU A 471 -6.17 -1.33 18.56
C LEU A 471 -4.72 -1.80 18.75
N GLY A 472 -4.52 -3.07 19.11
CA GLY A 472 -3.19 -3.68 19.17
C GLY A 472 -2.48 -3.62 17.83
N GLU A 473 -3.17 -4.04 16.76
CA GLU A 473 -2.66 -4.06 15.38
C GLU A 473 -2.19 -2.69 14.91
N VAL A 474 -3.03 -1.65 15.11
CA VAL A 474 -2.72 -0.28 14.69
C VAL A 474 -1.57 0.31 15.47
N LEU A 475 -1.54 0.13 16.80
CA LEU A 475 -0.48 0.67 17.63
C LEU A 475 0.86 -0.02 17.35
N GLY A 476 0.88 -1.35 17.22
CA GLY A 476 2.08 -2.11 16.85
C GLY A 476 2.56 -1.74 15.44
N GLY A 477 1.63 -1.67 14.48
CA GLY A 477 1.90 -1.28 13.10
C GLY A 477 2.45 0.14 12.95
N ALA A 478 1.91 1.10 13.70
CA ALA A 478 2.39 2.48 13.71
C ALA A 478 3.77 2.60 14.38
N ALA A 479 3.96 1.95 15.53
CA ALA A 479 5.21 2.01 16.30
C ALA A 479 6.39 1.38 15.55
N PHE A 480 6.18 0.23 14.91
CA PHE A 480 7.25 -0.60 14.36
C PHE A 480 7.26 -0.71 12.83
N GLY A 481 6.18 -0.27 12.16
CA GLY A 481 6.11 -0.11 10.71
C GLY A 481 6.37 1.34 10.30
N ILE A 482 5.41 2.23 10.54
CA ILE A 482 5.44 3.62 10.04
C ILE A 482 6.58 4.43 10.69
N LEU A 483 6.78 4.27 12.01
CA LEU A 483 7.89 4.89 12.74
C LEU A 483 9.16 4.02 12.76
N GLY A 484 9.20 2.95 11.95
CA GLY A 484 10.27 1.96 11.89
C GLY A 484 11.67 2.54 11.70
N THR A 485 11.82 3.63 10.94
CA THR A 485 13.13 4.31 10.78
C THR A 485 13.68 4.90 12.07
N LYS A 486 12.81 5.23 13.04
CA LYS A 486 13.17 5.70 14.38
C LYS A 486 13.28 4.55 15.39
N THR A 487 12.46 3.51 15.24
CA THR A 487 12.35 2.41 16.22
C THR A 487 13.26 1.20 15.91
N ASN A 488 13.66 0.97 14.65
CA ASN A 488 14.56 -0.12 14.25
C ASN A 488 16.06 0.18 14.49
N LYS A 489 16.40 1.23 15.25
CA LYS A 489 17.80 1.59 15.54
C LYS A 489 18.59 0.41 16.14
N TRP A 490 17.89 -0.49 16.84
CA TRP A 490 18.48 -1.63 17.55
C TRP A 490 18.31 -2.96 16.78
N GLY A 491 17.76 -2.90 15.57
CA GLY A 491 17.43 -4.06 14.75
C GLY A 491 15.96 -4.50 14.84
N ARG A 492 15.61 -5.49 14.02
CA ARG A 492 14.25 -6.06 13.93
C ARG A 492 13.96 -7.08 15.04
N ASP A 493 14.98 -7.78 15.53
CA ASP A 493 14.87 -8.86 16.51
C ASP A 493 14.26 -8.44 17.86
N PRO A 494 14.57 -7.28 18.47
CA PRO A 494 13.95 -6.89 19.73
C PRO A 494 12.43 -6.71 19.62
N ILE A 495 11.94 -6.29 18.45
CA ILE A 495 10.51 -6.07 18.19
C ILE A 495 9.78 -7.41 18.11
N VAL A 496 10.34 -8.39 17.39
CA VAL A 496 9.78 -9.74 17.32
C VAL A 496 9.81 -10.42 18.68
N ILE A 497 10.89 -10.25 19.46
CA ILE A 497 10.98 -10.76 20.84
C ILE A 497 9.94 -10.09 21.74
N ALA A 498 9.69 -8.79 21.60
CA ALA A 498 8.64 -8.11 22.34
C ALA A 498 7.25 -8.69 21.99
N GLY A 499 6.95 -8.89 20.70
CA GLY A 499 5.72 -9.55 20.26
C GLY A 499 5.57 -10.97 20.82
N PHE A 500 6.64 -11.77 20.81
CA PHE A 500 6.69 -13.09 21.43
C PHE A 500 6.32 -13.06 22.92
N LEU A 501 6.90 -12.14 23.70
CA LEU A 501 6.61 -12.02 25.12
C LEU A 501 5.14 -11.62 25.37
N MET A 502 4.59 -10.71 24.56
CA MET A 502 3.17 -10.33 24.64
C MET A 502 2.25 -11.52 24.35
N HIS A 503 2.58 -12.34 23.34
CA HIS A 503 1.83 -13.56 23.04
C HIS A 503 1.92 -14.59 24.16
N LEU A 504 3.10 -14.83 24.75
CA LEU A 504 3.22 -15.74 25.89
C LEU A 504 2.38 -15.31 27.09
N VAL A 505 2.38 -14.01 27.42
CA VAL A 505 1.54 -13.46 28.48
C VAL A 505 0.07 -13.65 28.15
N SER A 506 -0.34 -13.31 26.92
CA SER A 506 -1.72 -13.49 26.46
C SER A 506 -2.16 -14.95 26.55
N PHE A 507 -1.36 -15.90 26.03
CA PHE A 507 -1.64 -17.33 26.07
C PHE A 507 -1.76 -17.86 27.49
N CYS A 508 -0.88 -17.43 28.40
CA CYS A 508 -0.96 -17.81 29.81
C CYS A 508 -2.25 -17.30 30.46
N VAL A 509 -2.59 -16.02 30.25
CA VAL A 509 -3.82 -15.45 30.81
C VAL A 509 -5.06 -16.10 30.20
N ILE A 510 -5.09 -16.37 28.90
CA ILE A 510 -6.21 -17.09 28.25
C ILE A 510 -6.37 -18.49 28.83
N PHE A 511 -5.27 -19.24 28.98
CA PHE A 511 -5.27 -20.58 29.56
C PHE A 511 -5.88 -20.59 30.98
N LEU A 512 -5.57 -19.56 31.79
CA LEU A 512 -6.13 -19.44 33.14
C LEU A 512 -7.59 -18.98 33.13
N ASN A 513 -7.95 -18.05 32.24
CA ASN A 513 -9.21 -17.29 32.29
C ASN A 513 -10.39 -17.95 31.56
N LEU A 514 -10.14 -18.83 30.58
CA LEU A 514 -11.17 -19.45 29.74
C LEU A 514 -11.18 -20.99 29.85
N PRO A 515 -12.36 -21.63 29.78
CA PRO A 515 -12.47 -23.09 29.90
C PRO A 515 -12.02 -23.81 28.61
N ASN A 516 -11.58 -25.06 28.74
CA ASN A 516 -11.04 -25.83 27.61
C ASN A 516 -12.06 -26.06 26.48
N SER A 517 -13.34 -26.16 26.83
CA SER A 517 -14.46 -26.44 25.91
C SER A 517 -15.01 -25.20 25.21
N SER A 518 -14.55 -23.99 25.58
CA SER A 518 -15.05 -22.72 25.03
C SER A 518 -14.96 -22.55 23.51
N PRO A 519 -14.07 -23.24 22.74
CA PRO A 519 -14.07 -23.11 21.28
C PRO A 519 -15.27 -23.73 20.56
N PHE A 520 -15.99 -24.67 21.19
CA PHE A 520 -16.95 -25.54 20.52
C PHE A 520 -18.38 -25.00 20.56
N GLU A 521 -18.91 -24.84 21.78
CA GLU A 521 -20.30 -24.46 22.03
C GLU A 521 -20.45 -23.79 23.40
N ASP A 522 -21.64 -23.26 23.67
CA ASP A 522 -21.98 -22.63 24.94
C ASP A 522 -21.61 -23.57 26.12
N THR A 523 -20.75 -23.10 27.04
CA THR A 523 -20.19 -23.93 28.11
C THR A 523 -20.26 -23.23 29.47
N SER A 524 -20.63 -24.02 30.48
CA SER A 524 -20.62 -23.65 31.90
C SER A 524 -19.40 -24.21 32.64
N ASP A 525 -18.47 -24.85 31.92
CA ASP A 525 -17.24 -25.38 32.49
C ASP A 525 -16.42 -24.28 33.17
N SER A 526 -15.81 -24.62 34.31
CA SER A 526 -14.93 -23.70 35.03
C SER A 526 -13.55 -23.62 34.38
N ALA A 527 -13.03 -22.40 34.23
CA ALA A 527 -11.61 -22.17 34.00
C ALA A 527 -10.80 -22.28 35.32
N PHE A 528 -9.48 -22.08 35.28
CA PHE A 528 -8.64 -22.12 36.48
C PHE A 528 -8.87 -20.94 37.42
N ILE A 529 -9.25 -19.78 36.87
CA ILE A 529 -9.73 -18.62 37.63
C ILE A 529 -11.15 -18.28 37.23
N THR A 530 -11.85 -17.49 38.04
CA THR A 530 -13.14 -16.93 37.65
C THR A 530 -12.98 -16.09 36.39
N SER A 531 -13.64 -16.50 35.30
CA SER A 531 -13.52 -15.85 34.01
C SER A 531 -13.87 -14.36 34.10
N ASN A 532 -12.95 -13.54 33.62
CA ASN A 532 -12.99 -12.09 33.74
C ASN A 532 -12.93 -11.43 32.35
N ALA A 533 -13.91 -10.58 32.07
CA ALA A 533 -14.03 -9.88 30.79
C ALA A 533 -12.88 -8.88 30.54
N VAL A 534 -12.36 -8.22 31.57
CA VAL A 534 -11.24 -7.26 31.44
C VAL A 534 -9.96 -8.00 31.05
N LEU A 535 -9.70 -9.16 31.67
CA LEU A 535 -8.55 -9.99 31.29
C LEU A 535 -8.69 -10.49 29.85
N ALA A 536 -9.88 -10.89 29.43
CA ALA A 536 -10.15 -11.29 28.05
C ALA A 536 -9.86 -10.14 27.05
N LEU A 537 -10.34 -8.93 27.31
CA LEU A 537 -10.10 -7.78 26.43
C LEU A 537 -8.64 -7.32 26.44
N MET A 538 -7.93 -7.46 27.56
CA MET A 538 -6.49 -7.26 27.62
C MET A 538 -5.77 -8.26 26.70
N CYS A 539 -6.15 -9.54 26.72
CA CYS A 539 -5.59 -10.54 25.82
C CYS A 539 -5.91 -10.25 24.35
N SER A 540 -7.11 -9.76 24.02
CA SER A 540 -7.45 -9.26 22.67
C SER A 540 -6.43 -8.24 22.18
N PHE A 541 -6.12 -7.24 23.01
CA PHE A 541 -5.11 -6.24 22.68
C PHE A 541 -3.71 -6.82 22.51
N LEU A 542 -3.29 -7.70 23.43
CA LEU A 542 -1.95 -8.31 23.38
C LEU A 542 -1.76 -9.22 22.16
N LEU A 543 -2.80 -9.95 21.73
CA LEU A 543 -2.78 -10.73 20.49
C LEU A 543 -2.57 -9.82 19.27
N GLY A 544 -3.42 -8.79 19.09
CA GLY A 544 -3.27 -7.87 17.96
C GLY A 544 -1.95 -7.09 17.97
N PHE A 545 -1.47 -6.69 19.16
CA PHE A 545 -0.18 -5.98 19.25
C PHE A 545 1.00 -6.89 18.92
N GLY A 546 0.96 -8.14 19.39
CA GLY A 546 2.00 -9.13 19.09
C GLY A 546 2.00 -9.53 17.61
N ASP A 547 0.83 -9.78 17.00
CA ASP A 547 0.72 -10.11 15.56
C ASP A 547 1.30 -8.98 14.70
N ALA A 548 1.00 -7.72 15.01
CA ALA A 548 1.62 -6.58 14.35
C ALA A 548 3.15 -6.53 14.52
N CYS A 549 3.68 -6.90 15.68
CA CYS A 549 5.14 -6.98 15.88
C CYS A 549 5.79 -8.00 14.93
N TYR A 550 5.19 -9.18 14.74
CA TYR A 550 5.71 -10.18 13.80
C TYR A 550 5.55 -9.74 12.36
N ASN A 551 4.33 -9.40 11.94
CA ASN A 551 4.05 -9.11 10.54
C ASN A 551 4.88 -7.92 10.05
N THR A 552 4.93 -6.81 10.80
CA THR A 552 5.71 -5.63 10.38
C THR A 552 7.18 -5.96 10.11
N GLN A 553 7.80 -6.80 10.96
CA GLN A 553 9.19 -7.18 10.79
C GLN A 553 9.39 -8.21 9.68
N ILE A 554 8.45 -9.14 9.48
CA ILE A 554 8.44 -10.05 8.32
C ILE A 554 8.36 -9.23 7.02
N TYR A 555 7.41 -8.30 6.91
CA TYR A 555 7.31 -7.41 5.76
C TYR A 555 8.61 -6.62 5.54
N SER A 556 9.26 -6.16 6.61
CA SER A 556 10.56 -5.47 6.53
C SER A 556 11.69 -6.38 6.02
N VAL A 557 11.77 -7.64 6.49
CA VAL A 557 12.78 -8.61 6.02
C VAL A 557 12.55 -8.94 4.55
N LEU A 558 11.32 -9.27 4.17
CA LEU A 558 10.97 -9.63 2.79
C LEU A 558 11.16 -8.46 1.81
N GLY A 559 10.81 -7.23 2.22
CA GLY A 559 11.01 -6.04 1.40
C GLY A 559 12.46 -5.55 1.33
N GLY A 560 13.27 -5.83 2.37
CA GLY A 560 14.66 -5.37 2.46
C GLY A 560 15.69 -6.40 1.99
N VAL A 561 15.75 -7.56 2.65
CA VAL A 561 16.74 -8.62 2.37
C VAL A 561 16.46 -9.31 1.04
N TYR A 562 15.18 -9.45 0.72
CA TYR A 562 14.71 -10.13 -0.50
C TYR A 562 14.17 -9.13 -1.53
N ALA A 563 14.67 -7.89 -1.55
CA ALA A 563 14.16 -6.83 -2.44
C ALA A 563 14.14 -7.26 -3.93
N ASP A 564 15.23 -7.88 -4.40
CA ASP A 564 15.42 -8.33 -5.79
C ASP A 564 14.43 -9.45 -6.21
N ASN A 565 13.88 -10.19 -5.26
CA ASN A 565 12.91 -11.28 -5.49
C ASN A 565 11.68 -11.18 -4.57
N SER A 566 11.31 -9.95 -4.21
CA SER A 566 10.32 -9.65 -3.16
C SER A 566 8.96 -10.27 -3.45
N ALA A 567 8.51 -10.24 -4.71
CA ALA A 567 7.26 -10.86 -5.13
C ALA A 567 7.21 -12.37 -4.81
N SER A 568 8.27 -13.11 -5.11
CA SER A 568 8.39 -14.53 -4.79
C SER A 568 8.46 -14.76 -3.28
N ALA A 569 9.19 -13.92 -2.55
CA ALA A 569 9.34 -14.01 -1.10
C ALA A 569 8.01 -13.79 -0.36
N PHE A 570 7.22 -12.78 -0.79
CA PHE A 570 5.87 -12.53 -0.29
C PHE A 570 4.88 -13.65 -0.64
N ALA A 571 4.97 -14.23 -1.84
CA ALA A 571 4.14 -15.36 -2.24
C ALA A 571 4.39 -16.58 -1.33
N ILE A 572 5.66 -16.87 -1.02
CA ILE A 572 6.03 -17.94 -0.07
C ILE A 572 5.44 -17.66 1.31
N PHE A 573 5.64 -16.45 1.84
CA PHE A 573 5.08 -16.06 3.14
C PHE A 573 3.57 -16.28 3.20
N LYS A 574 2.81 -15.74 2.23
CA LYS A 574 1.35 -15.88 2.21
C LYS A 574 0.89 -17.31 1.98
N PHE A 575 1.60 -18.09 1.17
CA PHE A 575 1.34 -19.52 1.02
C PHE A 575 1.50 -20.25 2.37
N THR A 576 2.66 -20.11 3.02
CA THR A 576 2.95 -20.79 4.28
C THR A 576 2.02 -20.35 5.41
N GLN A 577 1.75 -19.05 5.54
CA GLN A 577 0.80 -18.50 6.50
C GLN A 577 -0.62 -19.07 6.28
N SER A 578 -1.06 -19.16 5.03
CA SER A 578 -2.40 -19.68 4.71
C SER A 578 -2.54 -21.18 4.99
N VAL A 579 -1.50 -21.97 4.68
CA VAL A 579 -1.48 -23.41 5.02
C VAL A 579 -1.57 -23.61 6.53
N ALA A 580 -0.80 -22.85 7.31
CA ALA A 580 -0.85 -22.92 8.76
C ALA A 580 -2.21 -22.50 9.34
N ALA A 581 -2.82 -21.43 8.81
CA ALA A 581 -4.17 -21.02 9.21
C ALA A 581 -5.21 -22.12 8.90
N ALA A 582 -5.14 -22.74 7.72
CA ALA A 582 -6.03 -23.85 7.37
C ALA A 582 -5.88 -25.04 8.34
N ILE A 583 -4.65 -25.44 8.66
CA ILE A 583 -4.36 -26.50 9.65
C ILE A 583 -4.94 -26.09 11.02
N SER A 584 -4.78 -24.83 11.41
CA SER A 584 -5.31 -24.26 12.65
C SER A 584 -6.80 -24.47 12.78
N PHE A 585 -7.56 -24.13 11.73
CA PHE A 585 -9.00 -24.29 11.74
C PHE A 585 -9.44 -25.76 11.71
N VAL A 586 -8.72 -26.65 11.02
CA VAL A 586 -9.05 -28.08 11.04
C VAL A 586 -8.93 -28.67 12.45
N TYR A 587 -7.83 -28.39 13.16
CA TYR A 587 -7.71 -28.90 14.53
C TYR A 587 -8.62 -28.15 15.51
N ALA A 588 -8.98 -26.89 15.25
CA ALA A 588 -9.85 -26.13 16.15
C ALA A 588 -11.25 -26.75 16.32
N SER A 589 -11.73 -27.51 15.34
CA SER A 589 -12.98 -28.29 15.44
C SER A 589 -12.90 -29.48 16.39
N ASN A 590 -11.69 -29.97 16.72
CA ASN A 590 -11.51 -31.24 17.43
C ASN A 590 -10.63 -31.13 18.69
N LEU A 591 -9.86 -30.06 18.81
CA LEU A 591 -8.90 -29.85 19.89
C LEU A 591 -9.35 -28.70 20.79
N GLY A 592 -9.50 -28.97 22.09
CA GLY A 592 -9.87 -27.94 23.07
C GLY A 592 -8.84 -26.82 23.19
N LEU A 593 -9.26 -25.69 23.77
CA LEU A 593 -8.49 -24.45 23.87
C LEU A 593 -7.07 -24.67 24.40
N TYR A 594 -6.90 -25.53 25.39
CA TYR A 594 -5.60 -25.75 26.04
C TYR A 594 -4.61 -26.45 25.11
N GLY A 595 -5.08 -27.38 24.28
CA GLY A 595 -4.25 -28.02 23.26
C GLY A 595 -3.83 -27.02 22.17
N GLN A 596 -4.74 -26.14 21.76
CA GLN A 596 -4.44 -25.09 20.79
C GLN A 596 -3.38 -24.10 21.33
N ILE A 597 -3.52 -23.68 22.58
CA ILE A 597 -2.53 -22.82 23.26
C ILE A 597 -1.17 -23.51 23.35
N ALA A 598 -1.12 -24.81 23.67
CA ALA A 598 0.14 -25.55 23.72
C ALA A 598 0.85 -25.55 22.35
N ILE A 599 0.10 -25.76 21.26
CA ILE A 599 0.63 -25.65 19.89
C ILE A 599 1.18 -24.24 19.65
N LEU A 600 0.42 -23.20 19.98
CA LEU A 600 0.84 -21.80 19.78
C LEU A 600 2.10 -21.45 20.58
N VAL A 601 2.21 -21.90 21.83
CA VAL A 601 3.42 -21.67 22.64
C VAL A 601 4.64 -22.32 21.99
N VAL A 602 4.56 -23.60 21.60
CA VAL A 602 5.66 -24.31 20.96
C VAL A 602 6.07 -23.62 19.65
N PHE A 603 5.12 -23.33 18.77
CA PHE A 603 5.42 -22.68 17.49
C PHE A 603 5.85 -21.22 17.64
N SER A 604 5.42 -20.51 18.68
CA SER A 604 5.91 -19.15 18.97
C SER A 604 7.40 -19.16 19.32
N ILE A 605 7.85 -20.13 20.13
CA ILE A 605 9.27 -20.29 20.49
C ILE A 605 10.08 -20.62 19.24
N LEU A 606 9.65 -21.61 18.46
CA LEU A 606 10.32 -22.03 17.24
C LEU A 606 10.38 -20.90 16.20
N GLY A 607 9.25 -20.22 15.97
CA GLY A 607 9.11 -19.14 15.01
C GLY A 607 9.95 -17.92 15.38
N THR A 608 9.97 -17.52 16.66
CA THR A 608 10.83 -16.43 17.16
C THR A 608 12.30 -16.77 17.00
N THR A 609 12.69 -17.98 17.42
CA THR A 609 14.09 -18.42 17.37
C THR A 609 14.59 -18.46 15.92
N ALA A 610 13.79 -18.99 15.00
CA ALA A 610 14.12 -19.04 13.58
C ALA A 610 14.29 -17.63 12.98
N PHE A 611 13.39 -16.69 13.31
CA PHE A 611 13.47 -15.31 12.83
C PHE A 611 14.75 -14.62 13.33
N VAL A 612 15.00 -14.67 14.64
CA VAL A 612 16.18 -14.06 15.27
C VAL A 612 17.46 -14.66 14.71
N TRP A 613 17.50 -15.98 14.50
CA TRP A 613 18.64 -16.65 13.89
C TRP A 613 18.95 -16.14 12.48
N VAL A 614 17.93 -16.04 11.62
CA VAL A 614 18.10 -15.53 10.26
C VAL A 614 18.58 -14.08 10.29
N GLU A 615 17.95 -13.23 11.09
CA GLU A 615 18.32 -11.81 11.21
C GLU A 615 19.77 -11.63 11.68
N TRP A 616 20.22 -12.39 12.68
CA TRP A 616 21.60 -12.34 13.15
C TRP A 616 22.60 -12.84 12.10
N ARG A 617 22.23 -13.88 11.34
CA ARG A 617 23.06 -14.41 10.26
C ARG A 617 23.23 -13.40 9.13
N GLU A 618 22.14 -12.76 8.70
CA GLU A 618 22.17 -11.71 7.66
C GLU A 618 23.06 -10.54 8.11
N ARG A 619 22.90 -10.06 9.36
CA ARG A 619 23.78 -9.00 9.90
C ARG A 619 25.25 -9.37 9.93
N ARG A 620 25.58 -10.63 10.26
CA ARG A 620 26.96 -11.11 10.25
C ARG A 620 27.53 -11.14 8.82
N GLN A 621 26.74 -11.56 7.84
CA GLN A 621 27.14 -11.58 6.44
C GLN A 621 27.36 -10.17 5.88
N ALA A 622 26.44 -9.24 6.17
CA ALA A 622 26.58 -7.84 5.77
C ALA A 622 27.83 -7.16 6.36
N ARG A 623 28.14 -7.41 7.65
CA ARG A 623 29.36 -6.90 8.29
C ARG A 623 30.64 -7.50 7.67
N ALA A 624 30.59 -8.78 7.26
CA ALA A 624 31.73 -9.44 6.63
C ALA A 624 32.00 -8.89 5.21
N SER A 625 30.96 -8.53 4.45
CA SER A 625 31.13 -7.90 3.13
C SER A 625 31.61 -6.45 3.18
N ASP A 626 31.35 -5.72 4.28
CA ASP A 626 31.81 -4.33 4.48
C ASP A 626 33.27 -4.23 4.99
N THR A 627 33.93 -5.36 5.27
CA THR A 627 35.33 -5.36 5.69
C THR A 627 36.23 -5.37 4.45
N PRO A 628 37.09 -4.35 4.20
CA PRO A 628 37.95 -4.33 3.02
C PRO A 628 38.87 -5.55 3.04
N SER A 629 38.93 -6.28 1.93
CA SER A 629 39.94 -7.32 1.73
C SER A 629 41.32 -6.66 1.79
N VAL A 630 42.05 -6.86 2.88
CA VAL A 630 43.48 -6.57 2.91
C VAL A 630 44.11 -7.60 1.97
N SER A 631 44.36 -7.20 0.73
CA SER A 631 45.22 -7.95 -0.17
C SER A 631 46.60 -7.99 0.48
N SER A 632 46.98 -9.18 0.94
CA SER A 632 48.36 -9.49 1.33
C SER A 632 49.25 -9.25 0.12
N VAL A 633 49.99 -8.14 0.15
CA VAL A 633 51.23 -8.00 -0.60
C VAL A 633 52.29 -8.71 0.25
N GLU A 634 52.58 -9.95 -0.12
CA GLU A 634 53.89 -10.58 0.11
C GLU A 634 54.50 -10.94 -1.24
#